data_AF-A0A4P8HPT8-F1
#
_entry.id   AF-A0A4P8HPT8-F1
#
_cell.length_a   1.000
_cell.length_b   1.000
_cell.length_c   1.000
_cell.angle_alpha   90.00
_cell.angle_beta   90.00
_cell.angle_gamma   90.00
#
_symmetry.space_group_name_H-M   'P 1'
#
loop_
_entity.id
_entity.type
_entity.pdbx_description
1 polymer ?
#
loop_
_entity_poly.entity_id
_entity_poly.type
_entity_poly.pdbx_seq_one_letter_code
_entity_poly.pdbx_strand_id
1 'polypeptide(L)'
;MMRRIWLFLTDSRHLAILGLAAMAGLYYLGAELMELALIWVIAATCATVLLWLAVRWLRRALAARHAARMARAIEETSRASGTRGDDDVDVLRTGLLKAIDTIRTSKLGMKSGSRALYELPWYMIIGNPAAGKSSAIVNSGLQFPIADNKVVQGVGGTRNCDWFFTTEGIVLDTAGRYSVDDEHRGEWHGFLDLLKKHRARAPINGILVAVSIAELRGGDADAGIRLARGLRKRVQDLIERLQVFAPVYVVFTKADLIAGFAEFFAPFERAERERPWGATMPYQRRAGTQEILAFFDSAFDELHEGLKETCVANMSLQRRDGPPSGIFTFPLEFSSLRVPLRAFLATLFEENPFQFKPVFRGFYFTSALQEGVPASAQSHHVTQRFALSRRPEPEPAPPQAGEVRQAGYFLLDLFRKVIFEDRNLVSQYASRGTLQFKVGAFIAVAVALGVSLAGWSWSYVGNRQLLASVQGDLDKVVRLQDRRLDLQARLEALDVLQRRIEQLEKYRRDRPWALSFGLYQGELLERKLREEFFGGVREVMVKPVAANLEALLYEMNASAGQLVAPAAALQQPAQPPVHQSARAYADASPTNVEDAYNALKTYLMLADPSHAERGHLNDQLTRFWRGWLEANRGTMPREQMIRSAERLMTFHLAQVGDPSWPRVEQKLALVDTARENLRRVVRGMPARDRVYAEIRARAATRFPAMTVGRIVGEQDAAVVQGSHAISGTFTREAWGKYVAGAIREVSAKELQSTDWVLKTASRDDLTLEGSPEQIEKNLVAMYLADKAAAWAAMPLHQWLRAVVKDPGQMAQLDELLGTVAREPEN
;
A
#
# COMPACT_ATOMS: atom_id res chain seq x y z
N MET A 1 14.70 8.73 -28.96
CA MET A 1 14.56 9.17 -27.55
C MET A 1 13.60 8.27 -26.74
N MET A 2 12.37 8.01 -27.23
CA MET A 2 11.39 7.14 -26.55
C MET A 2 11.89 5.72 -26.22
N ARG A 3 12.70 5.09 -27.07
CA ARG A 3 13.25 3.74 -26.81
C ARG A 3 14.26 3.70 -25.65
N ARG A 4 15.01 4.79 -25.42
CA ARG A 4 15.93 4.93 -24.28
C ARG A 4 15.17 5.17 -22.98
N ILE A 5 14.11 5.98 -23.02
CA ILE A 5 13.22 6.21 -21.86
C ILE A 5 12.50 4.91 -21.50
N TRP A 6 12.04 4.14 -22.49
CA TRP A 6 11.40 2.85 -22.27
C TRP A 6 12.36 1.81 -21.68
N LEU A 7 13.60 1.73 -22.17
CA LEU A 7 14.65 0.87 -21.60
C LEU A 7 15.08 1.31 -20.18
N PHE A 8 15.09 2.61 -19.91
CA PHE A 8 15.36 3.16 -18.57
C PHE A 8 14.23 2.83 -17.58
N LEU A 9 12.97 2.99 -18.00
CA LEU A 9 11.79 2.66 -17.20
C LEU A 9 11.56 1.16 -17.03
N THR A 10 12.04 0.32 -17.96
CA THR A 10 11.89 -1.15 -17.87
C THR A 10 13.05 -1.84 -17.16
N ASP A 11 14.11 -1.12 -16.79
CA ASP A 11 15.17 -1.70 -15.97
C ASP A 11 14.62 -2.01 -14.56
N SER A 12 14.88 -3.24 -14.13
CA SER A 12 14.43 -3.83 -12.87
C SER A 12 14.78 -3.03 -11.62
N ARG A 13 15.82 -2.19 -11.67
CA ARG A 13 16.22 -1.32 -10.56
C ARG A 13 15.34 -0.09 -10.46
N HIS A 14 15.06 0.56 -11.59
CA HIS A 14 14.23 1.76 -11.63
C HIS A 14 12.77 1.44 -11.33
N LEU A 15 12.25 0.30 -11.82
CA LEU A 15 10.92 -0.19 -11.45
C LEU A 15 10.78 -0.46 -9.95
N ALA A 16 11.81 -1.00 -9.31
CA ALA A 16 11.80 -1.26 -7.87
C ALA A 16 11.83 0.06 -7.06
N ILE A 17 12.61 1.04 -7.50
CA ILE A 17 12.66 2.36 -6.86
C ILE A 17 11.34 3.10 -7.03
N LEU A 18 10.76 3.12 -8.24
CA LEU A 18 9.45 3.72 -8.48
C LEU A 18 8.34 3.02 -7.69
N GLY A 19 8.36 1.69 -7.62
CA GLY A 19 7.38 0.92 -6.84
C GLY A 19 7.48 1.20 -5.34
N LEU A 20 8.70 1.30 -4.79
CA LEU A 20 8.91 1.68 -3.39
C LEU A 20 8.48 3.13 -3.12
N ALA A 21 8.77 4.06 -4.03
CA ALA A 21 8.33 5.45 -3.91
C ALA A 21 6.80 5.57 -3.96
N ALA A 22 6.14 4.86 -4.88
CA ALA A 22 4.68 4.82 -4.97
C ALA A 22 4.05 4.18 -3.72
N MET A 23 4.66 3.14 -3.16
CA MET A 23 4.18 2.49 -1.94
C MET A 23 4.41 3.36 -0.69
N ALA A 24 5.51 4.11 -0.62
CA ALA A 24 5.72 5.12 0.41
C ALA A 24 4.66 6.24 0.31
N GLY A 25 4.32 6.68 -0.91
CA GLY A 25 3.22 7.61 -1.14
C GLY A 25 1.88 7.04 -0.66
N LEU A 26 1.58 5.77 -0.95
CA LEU A 26 0.37 5.10 -0.48
C LEU A 26 0.32 5.00 1.06
N TYR A 27 1.44 4.72 1.73
CA TYR A 27 1.49 4.69 3.19
C TYR A 27 1.32 6.06 3.82
N TYR A 28 1.90 7.09 3.22
CA TYR A 28 1.69 8.47 3.65
C TYR A 28 0.20 8.85 3.56
N LEU A 29 -0.43 8.63 2.40
CA LEU A 29 -1.86 8.86 2.18
C LEU A 29 -2.75 8.03 3.11
N GLY A 30 -2.40 6.77 3.35
CA GLY A 30 -3.16 5.86 4.22
C GLY A 30 -3.09 6.22 5.70
N ALA A 31 -1.95 6.72 6.18
CA ALA A 31 -1.83 7.15 7.57
C ALA A 31 -2.53 8.48 7.84
N GLU A 32 -2.55 9.38 6.87
CA GLU A 32 -3.33 10.62 6.96
C GLU A 32 -4.84 10.31 7.00
N LEU A 33 -5.30 9.30 6.25
CA LEU A 33 -6.68 8.78 6.33
C LEU A 33 -7.04 8.18 7.71
N MET A 34 -6.07 7.59 8.41
CA MET A 34 -6.29 6.91 9.70
C MET A 34 -5.91 7.76 10.92
N GLU A 35 -5.54 9.04 10.72
CA GLU A 35 -5.01 9.93 11.77
C GLU A 35 -3.83 9.31 12.56
N LEU A 36 -3.06 8.43 11.90
CA LEU A 36 -1.91 7.77 12.50
C LEU A 36 -0.72 8.72 12.52
N ALA A 37 -0.02 8.79 13.66
CA ALA A 37 1.21 9.58 13.78
C ALA A 37 2.22 9.22 12.68
N LEU A 38 2.89 10.23 12.13
CA LEU A 38 3.88 10.11 11.04
C LEU A 38 4.96 9.02 11.28
N ILE A 39 5.22 8.71 12.56
CA ILE A 39 6.12 7.66 13.02
C ILE A 39 5.70 6.28 12.48
N TRP A 40 4.40 5.97 12.41
CA TRP A 40 3.90 4.70 11.90
C TRP A 40 4.06 4.56 10.38
N VAL A 41 4.01 5.67 9.63
CA VAL A 41 4.33 5.70 8.19
C VAL A 41 5.79 5.34 7.97
N ILE A 42 6.68 6.00 8.70
CA ILE A 42 8.12 5.75 8.59
C ILE A 42 8.43 4.30 9.01
N ALA A 43 7.79 3.81 10.07
CA ALA A 43 7.93 2.43 10.52
C ALA A 43 7.42 1.41 9.49
N ALA A 44 6.24 1.63 8.88
CA ALA A 44 5.68 0.76 7.84
C ALA A 44 6.52 0.78 6.56
N THR A 45 7.06 1.93 6.18
CA THR A 45 7.95 2.08 5.02
C THR A 45 9.29 1.37 5.28
N CYS A 46 9.86 1.52 6.48
CA CYS A 46 11.06 0.79 6.88
C CYS A 46 10.80 -0.72 6.95
N ALA A 47 9.66 -1.14 7.50
CA ALA A 47 9.27 -2.54 7.60
C ALA A 47 9.09 -3.19 6.23
N THR A 48 8.50 -2.50 5.25
CA THR A 48 8.37 -3.01 3.88
C THR A 48 9.69 -3.07 3.13
N VAL A 49 10.58 -2.08 3.32
CA VAL A 49 11.95 -2.15 2.80
C VAL A 49 12.72 -3.32 3.42
N LEU A 50 12.62 -3.50 4.74
CA LEU A 50 13.23 -4.61 5.46
C LEU A 50 12.64 -5.95 5.03
N LEU A 51 11.33 -6.05 4.85
CA LEU A 51 10.66 -7.25 4.35
C LEU A 51 11.09 -7.56 2.92
N TRP A 52 11.22 -6.55 2.06
CA TRP A 52 11.72 -6.73 0.70
C TRP A 52 13.17 -7.23 0.69
N LEU A 53 14.03 -6.64 1.53
CA LEU A 53 15.42 -7.09 1.72
C LEU A 53 15.49 -8.50 2.29
N ALA A 54 14.66 -8.81 3.29
CA ALA A 54 14.54 -10.12 3.92
C ALA A 54 14.03 -11.17 2.94
N VAL A 55 13.01 -10.89 2.13
CA VAL A 55 12.53 -11.79 1.06
C VAL A 55 13.61 -11.98 -0.01
N ARG A 56 14.37 -10.93 -0.38
CA ARG A 56 15.53 -11.07 -1.29
C ARG A 56 16.60 -11.97 -0.69
N TRP A 57 16.90 -11.78 0.59
CA TRP A 57 17.88 -12.57 1.32
C TRP A 57 17.40 -14.02 1.48
N LEU A 58 16.14 -14.24 1.86
CA LEU A 58 15.51 -15.54 2.04
C LEU A 58 15.40 -16.28 0.70
N ARG A 59 15.03 -15.61 -0.40
CA ARG A 59 15.04 -16.22 -1.74
C ARG A 59 16.47 -16.60 -2.17
N ARG A 60 17.47 -15.79 -1.84
CA ARG A 60 18.89 -16.14 -2.06
C ARG A 60 19.33 -17.32 -1.20
N ALA A 61 18.95 -17.33 0.08
CA ALA A 61 19.28 -18.39 1.02
C ALA A 61 18.56 -19.70 0.69
N LEU A 62 17.28 -19.64 0.30
CA LEU A 62 16.47 -20.77 -0.16
C LEU A 62 16.97 -21.28 -1.51
N ALA A 63 17.35 -20.41 -2.46
CA ALA A 63 17.99 -20.84 -3.70
C ALA A 63 19.34 -21.53 -3.44
N ALA A 64 20.13 -21.01 -2.49
CA ALA A 64 21.37 -21.66 -2.05
C ALA A 64 21.11 -23.00 -1.34
N ARG A 65 20.06 -23.09 -0.52
CA ARG A 65 19.65 -24.31 0.18
C ARG A 65 19.01 -25.35 -0.75
N HIS A 66 18.22 -24.95 -1.73
CA HIS A 66 17.67 -25.83 -2.76
C HIS A 66 18.77 -26.34 -3.68
N ALA A 67 19.73 -25.50 -4.08
CA ALA A 67 20.92 -25.96 -4.79
C ALA A 67 21.75 -26.94 -3.94
N ALA A 68 21.87 -26.71 -2.63
CA ALA A 68 22.55 -27.63 -1.70
C ALA A 68 21.76 -28.92 -1.46
N ARG A 69 20.42 -28.89 -1.43
CA ARG A 69 19.56 -30.07 -1.30
C ARG A 69 19.53 -30.89 -2.58
N MET A 70 19.53 -30.26 -3.75
CA MET A 70 19.69 -30.97 -5.01
C MET A 70 21.10 -31.57 -5.12
N ALA A 71 22.14 -30.84 -4.69
CA ALA A 71 23.48 -31.40 -4.59
C ALA A 71 23.51 -32.62 -3.65
N ARG A 72 22.87 -32.57 -2.48
CA ARG A 72 22.78 -33.71 -1.55
C ARG A 72 21.91 -34.86 -2.03
N ALA A 73 20.81 -34.59 -2.73
CA ALA A 73 19.96 -35.62 -3.32
C ALA A 73 20.65 -36.31 -4.50
N ILE A 74 21.44 -35.56 -5.28
CA ILE A 74 22.35 -36.11 -6.28
C ILE A 74 23.45 -36.92 -5.56
N GLU A 75 24.01 -36.44 -4.45
CA GLU A 75 25.02 -37.14 -3.64
C GLU A 75 24.49 -38.45 -3.04
N GLU A 76 23.25 -38.50 -2.53
CA GLU A 76 22.59 -39.71 -2.03
C GLU A 76 22.28 -40.71 -3.15
N THR A 77 21.90 -40.22 -4.35
CA THR A 77 21.71 -41.07 -5.53
C THR A 77 23.04 -41.58 -6.11
N SER A 78 24.11 -40.78 -5.97
CA SER A 78 25.47 -41.11 -6.42
C SER A 78 26.16 -42.10 -5.48
N ARG A 79 25.93 -42.02 -4.17
CA ARG A 79 26.47 -42.99 -3.18
C ARG A 79 25.87 -44.39 -3.33
N ALA A 80 24.67 -44.53 -3.90
CA ALA A 80 24.09 -45.82 -4.25
C ALA A 80 24.71 -46.45 -5.51
N SER A 81 25.46 -45.67 -6.30
CA SER A 81 26.10 -46.07 -7.56
C SER A 81 27.62 -45.99 -7.41
N GLY A 82 28.19 -46.89 -6.62
CA GLY A 82 29.63 -46.91 -6.37
C GLY A 82 30.43 -47.34 -7.60
N THR A 83 31.00 -46.39 -8.34
CA THR A 83 32.11 -46.62 -9.28
C THR A 83 32.86 -45.32 -9.62
N ARG A 84 34.15 -45.24 -9.22
CA ARG A 84 35.31 -44.57 -9.86
C ARG A 84 35.25 -43.14 -10.44
N GLY A 85 34.12 -42.43 -10.46
CA GLY A 85 33.97 -41.13 -11.15
C GLY A 85 34.06 -39.85 -10.31
N ASP A 86 34.27 -39.97 -8.99
CA ASP A 86 34.21 -38.81 -8.06
C ASP A 86 35.52 -38.00 -8.03
N ASP A 87 36.67 -38.67 -8.18
CA ASP A 87 38.00 -38.01 -8.19
C ASP A 87 38.14 -37.01 -9.37
N ASP A 88 37.57 -37.32 -10.52
CA ASP A 88 37.71 -36.50 -11.74
C ASP A 88 36.82 -35.22 -11.70
N VAL A 89 35.63 -35.28 -11.09
CA VAL A 89 34.76 -34.10 -10.88
C VAL A 89 35.42 -33.08 -9.96
N ASP A 90 36.08 -33.54 -8.90
CA ASP A 90 36.76 -32.67 -7.95
C ASP A 90 38.01 -32.03 -8.56
N VAL A 91 38.71 -32.71 -9.47
CA VAL A 91 39.80 -32.10 -10.26
C VAL A 91 39.27 -31.00 -11.17
N LEU A 92 38.15 -31.22 -11.88
CA LEU A 92 37.52 -30.19 -12.74
C LEU A 92 37.03 -28.98 -11.92
N ARG A 93 36.43 -29.24 -10.75
CA ARG A 93 35.97 -28.21 -9.81
C ARG A 93 37.13 -27.39 -9.27
N THR A 94 38.21 -28.05 -8.86
CA THR A 94 39.42 -27.39 -8.35
C THR A 94 40.06 -26.53 -9.44
N GLY A 95 40.12 -27.04 -10.68
CA GLY A 95 40.56 -26.28 -11.85
C GLY A 95 39.72 -25.03 -12.10
N LEU A 96 38.39 -25.16 -12.08
CA LEU A 96 37.45 -24.03 -12.25
C LEU A 96 37.61 -22.98 -11.13
N LEU A 97 37.71 -23.41 -9.87
CA LEU A 97 37.85 -22.49 -8.73
C LEU A 97 39.19 -21.75 -8.79
N LYS A 98 40.28 -22.45 -9.12
CA LYS A 98 41.60 -21.85 -9.33
C LYS A 98 41.57 -20.85 -10.49
N ALA A 99 40.93 -21.20 -11.61
CA ALA A 99 40.74 -20.30 -12.75
C ALA A 99 39.97 -19.01 -12.37
N ILE A 100 38.87 -19.16 -11.62
CA ILE A 100 38.07 -18.02 -11.12
C ILE A 100 38.88 -17.16 -10.16
N ASP A 101 39.68 -17.77 -9.28
CA ASP A 101 40.52 -17.05 -8.33
C ASP A 101 41.61 -16.23 -9.02
N THR A 102 42.27 -16.82 -10.03
CA THR A 102 43.23 -16.11 -10.90
C THR A 102 42.60 -14.87 -11.57
N ILE A 103 41.34 -14.97 -12.02
CA ILE A 103 40.62 -13.82 -12.62
C ILE A 103 40.34 -12.74 -11.57
N ARG A 104 39.93 -13.14 -10.36
CA ARG A 104 39.61 -12.20 -9.26
C ARG A 104 40.85 -11.49 -8.71
N THR A 105 41.99 -12.16 -8.68
CA THR A 105 43.25 -11.60 -8.17
C THR A 105 43.98 -10.76 -9.23
N SER A 106 43.62 -10.88 -10.51
CA SER A 106 44.16 -10.04 -11.59
C SER A 106 43.78 -8.55 -11.46
N LYS A 107 44.51 -7.66 -12.18
CA LYS A 107 44.22 -6.21 -12.23
C LYS A 107 42.78 -5.90 -12.69
N LEU A 108 42.16 -6.75 -13.51
CA LEU A 108 40.74 -6.66 -13.88
C LEU A 108 39.83 -6.94 -12.66
N GLY A 109 40.13 -8.01 -11.93
CA GLY A 109 39.42 -8.44 -10.73
C GLY A 109 39.43 -7.41 -9.60
N MET A 110 40.56 -6.76 -9.37
CA MET A 110 40.69 -5.72 -8.32
C MET A 110 39.87 -4.46 -8.59
N LYS A 111 39.63 -4.08 -9.87
CA LYS A 111 38.82 -2.90 -10.21
C LYS A 111 37.31 -3.19 -10.28
N SER A 112 36.93 -4.38 -10.74
CA SER A 112 35.54 -4.71 -11.10
C SER A 112 34.88 -5.74 -10.17
N GLY A 113 35.63 -6.35 -9.24
CA GLY A 113 35.14 -7.35 -8.29
C GLY A 113 34.50 -8.55 -9.00
N SER A 114 33.29 -8.93 -8.58
CA SER A 114 32.55 -10.06 -9.20
C SER A 114 32.09 -9.80 -10.65
N ARG A 115 32.18 -8.56 -11.16
CA ARG A 115 31.91 -8.25 -12.57
C ARG A 115 33.07 -8.56 -13.50
N ALA A 116 34.29 -8.71 -12.99
CA ALA A 116 35.46 -9.11 -13.79
C ALA A 116 35.23 -10.45 -14.51
N LEU A 117 34.46 -11.34 -13.89
CA LEU A 117 34.01 -12.61 -14.48
C LEU A 117 33.09 -12.45 -15.69
N TYR A 118 32.69 -11.24 -16.10
CA TYR A 118 31.85 -10.99 -17.27
C TYR A 118 32.50 -10.01 -18.26
N GLU A 119 33.70 -9.52 -17.98
CA GLU A 119 34.43 -8.60 -18.87
C GLU A 119 35.07 -9.33 -20.04
N LEU A 120 35.54 -10.56 -19.81
CA LEU A 120 36.07 -11.45 -20.84
C LEU A 120 35.02 -12.51 -21.25
N PRO A 121 34.79 -12.72 -22.56
CA PRO A 121 33.88 -13.74 -23.04
C PRO A 121 34.48 -15.15 -22.88
N TRP A 122 33.64 -16.13 -22.58
CA TRP A 122 34.03 -17.53 -22.39
C TRP A 122 33.55 -18.38 -23.56
N TYR A 123 34.46 -19.01 -24.28
CA TYR A 123 34.15 -19.88 -25.40
C TYR A 123 34.53 -21.32 -25.07
N MET A 124 33.73 -22.27 -25.54
CA MET A 124 34.00 -23.69 -25.34
C MET A 124 34.29 -24.35 -26.68
N ILE A 125 35.40 -25.09 -26.78
CA ILE A 125 35.75 -25.86 -27.98
C ILE A 125 35.36 -27.32 -27.78
N ILE A 126 34.64 -27.89 -28.74
CA ILE A 126 34.15 -29.27 -28.75
C ILE A 126 34.55 -29.91 -30.07
N GLY A 127 34.93 -31.18 -30.04
CA GLY A 127 35.40 -31.89 -31.21
C GLY A 127 35.98 -33.26 -30.85
N ASN A 128 36.06 -34.16 -31.82
CA ASN A 128 36.63 -35.49 -31.66
C ASN A 128 38.07 -35.45 -31.08
N PRO A 129 38.56 -36.49 -30.36
CA PRO A 129 39.98 -36.60 -30.06
C PRO A 129 40.82 -36.46 -31.33
N ALA A 130 41.99 -35.82 -31.23
CA ALA A 130 42.88 -35.53 -32.37
C ALA A 130 42.35 -34.59 -33.46
N ALA A 131 41.18 -33.94 -33.28
CA ALA A 131 40.70 -32.85 -34.15
C ALA A 131 41.54 -31.55 -34.07
N GLY A 132 42.69 -31.55 -33.39
CA GLY A 132 43.59 -30.38 -33.34
C GLY A 132 43.13 -29.21 -32.45
N LYS A 133 42.20 -29.43 -31.50
CA LYS A 133 41.65 -28.37 -30.62
C LYS A 133 42.71 -27.61 -29.84
N SER A 134 43.52 -28.32 -29.03
CA SER A 134 44.55 -27.70 -28.20
C SER A 134 45.64 -27.07 -29.06
N SER A 135 46.05 -27.74 -30.14
CA SER A 135 47.03 -27.21 -31.10
C SER A 135 46.53 -25.92 -31.76
N ALA A 136 45.25 -25.84 -32.12
CA ALA A 136 44.65 -24.63 -32.70
C ALA A 136 44.63 -23.45 -31.73
N ILE A 137 44.47 -23.68 -30.42
CA ILE A 137 44.54 -22.62 -29.41
C ILE A 137 46.00 -22.18 -29.20
N VAL A 138 46.92 -23.12 -29.00
CA VAL A 138 48.33 -22.80 -28.72
C VAL A 138 48.99 -22.09 -29.91
N ASN A 139 48.70 -22.54 -31.14
CA ASN A 139 49.23 -21.96 -32.37
C ASN A 139 48.31 -20.89 -32.98
N SER A 140 47.35 -20.38 -32.22
CA SER A 140 46.45 -19.30 -32.68
C SER A 140 47.15 -17.94 -32.84
N GLY A 141 48.31 -17.76 -32.23
CA GLY A 141 49.01 -16.46 -32.17
C GLY A 141 48.41 -15.49 -31.12
N LEU A 142 47.46 -15.94 -30.30
CA LEU A 142 46.92 -15.16 -29.20
C LEU A 142 47.97 -14.91 -28.11
N GLN A 143 47.85 -13.79 -27.40
CA GLN A 143 48.74 -13.47 -26.29
C GLN A 143 48.26 -14.15 -25.01
N PHE A 144 49.10 -15.00 -24.44
CA PHE A 144 48.85 -15.72 -23.18
C PHE A 144 49.65 -15.08 -22.04
N PRO A 145 49.04 -14.22 -21.21
CA PRO A 145 49.75 -13.45 -20.17
C PRO A 145 50.25 -14.29 -18.98
N ILE A 146 49.85 -15.55 -18.86
CA ILE A 146 50.23 -16.45 -17.77
C ILE A 146 51.02 -17.62 -18.38
N ALA A 147 52.35 -17.50 -18.43
CA ALA A 147 53.23 -18.49 -19.04
C ALA A 147 53.68 -19.61 -18.07
N ASP A 148 53.47 -19.46 -16.75
CA ASP A 148 54.10 -20.32 -15.73
C ASP A 148 53.39 -21.63 -15.39
N ASN A 149 52.19 -21.86 -15.93
CA ASN A 149 51.65 -23.22 -16.02
C ASN A 149 51.75 -23.64 -17.48
N LYS A 150 52.92 -24.15 -17.89
CA LYS A 150 52.94 -25.11 -18.98
C LYS A 150 51.84 -26.13 -18.66
N VAL A 151 50.79 -26.09 -19.48
CA VAL A 151 49.92 -27.23 -19.76
C VAL A 151 50.81 -28.45 -19.66
N VAL A 152 50.49 -29.38 -18.75
CA VAL A 152 51.25 -30.62 -18.61
C VAL A 152 51.11 -31.37 -19.93
N GLN A 153 52.01 -31.05 -20.85
CA GLN A 153 52.18 -31.72 -22.12
C GLN A 153 52.81 -33.07 -21.81
N GLY A 154 51.96 -34.07 -21.67
CA GLY A 154 52.29 -35.37 -22.23
C GLY A 154 51.80 -35.38 -23.67
N VAL A 155 52.60 -35.91 -24.59
CA VAL A 155 52.26 -36.21 -25.99
C VAL A 155 51.05 -37.17 -26.12
N GLY A 156 50.34 -37.47 -25.03
CA GLY A 156 49.08 -38.20 -24.99
C GLY A 156 47.97 -37.36 -24.39
N GLY A 157 47.21 -36.67 -25.25
CA GLY A 157 45.81 -36.24 -25.06
C GLY A 157 45.43 -35.38 -23.85
N THR A 158 44.60 -34.36 -24.06
CA THR A 158 43.89 -33.64 -22.99
C THR A 158 43.00 -34.62 -22.22
N ARG A 159 43.40 -35.00 -21.00
CA ARG A 159 42.59 -35.89 -20.14
C ARG A 159 41.39 -35.15 -19.58
N ASN A 160 41.56 -33.95 -19.01
CA ASN A 160 40.47 -33.16 -18.40
C ASN A 160 40.20 -31.88 -19.21
N CYS A 161 39.41 -30.92 -18.70
CA CYS A 161 39.21 -29.63 -19.36
C CYS A 161 40.35 -28.63 -19.06
N ASP A 162 40.96 -28.10 -20.11
CA ASP A 162 42.04 -27.12 -20.01
C ASP A 162 41.52 -25.68 -20.19
N TRP A 163 42.09 -24.75 -19.43
CA TRP A 163 41.69 -23.34 -19.38
C TRP A 163 42.76 -22.48 -20.04
N PHE A 164 42.42 -21.88 -21.18
CA PHE A 164 43.30 -20.98 -21.91
C PHE A 164 42.89 -19.53 -21.68
N PHE A 165 43.74 -18.77 -21.00
CA PHE A 165 43.53 -17.36 -20.69
C PHE A 165 44.25 -16.48 -21.71
N THR A 166 43.51 -15.65 -22.42
CA THR A 166 44.08 -14.65 -23.33
C THR A 166 43.72 -13.24 -22.86
N THR A 167 44.35 -12.24 -23.46
CA THR A 167 44.03 -10.82 -23.20
C THR A 167 42.62 -10.43 -23.66
N GLU A 168 42.01 -11.20 -24.56
CA GLU A 168 40.74 -10.85 -25.23
C GLU A 168 39.58 -11.78 -24.83
N GLY A 169 39.87 -13.00 -24.37
CA GLY A 169 38.84 -13.98 -24.01
C GLY A 169 39.40 -15.19 -23.26
N ILE A 170 38.50 -16.04 -22.78
CA ILE A 170 38.86 -17.31 -22.15
C ILE A 170 38.31 -18.44 -23.03
N VAL A 171 39.17 -19.38 -23.39
CA VAL A 171 38.82 -20.53 -24.20
C VAL A 171 38.95 -21.78 -23.36
N LEU A 172 37.87 -22.54 -23.31
CA LEU A 172 37.77 -23.79 -22.59
C LEU A 172 37.94 -24.94 -23.57
N ASP A 173 39.05 -25.66 -23.46
CA ASP A 173 39.29 -26.86 -24.27
C ASP A 173 38.72 -28.08 -23.56
N THR A 174 37.85 -28.82 -24.24
CA THR A 174 37.22 -30.02 -23.69
C THR A 174 38.01 -31.25 -24.10
N ALA A 175 38.28 -32.15 -23.15
CA ALA A 175 38.87 -33.45 -23.47
C ALA A 175 37.99 -34.17 -24.51
N GLY A 176 38.63 -34.77 -25.52
CA GLY A 176 37.92 -35.43 -26.61
C GLY A 176 36.99 -36.55 -26.15
N ARG A 177 37.27 -37.18 -25.00
CA ARG A 177 36.41 -38.23 -24.40
C ARG A 177 34.99 -37.72 -24.08
N TYR A 178 34.85 -36.47 -23.64
CA TYR A 178 33.53 -35.87 -23.38
C TYR A 178 32.76 -35.57 -24.66
N SER A 179 33.40 -35.67 -25.85
CA SER A 179 32.73 -35.53 -27.14
C SER A 179 32.17 -36.87 -27.65
N VAL A 180 32.82 -38.00 -27.33
CA VAL A 180 32.55 -39.31 -27.96
C VAL A 180 31.82 -40.29 -27.04
N ASP A 181 32.12 -40.34 -25.74
CA ASP A 181 31.64 -41.41 -24.85
C ASP A 181 30.50 -40.95 -23.91
N ASP A 182 29.40 -41.71 -23.87
CA ASP A 182 28.23 -41.42 -23.01
C ASP A 182 28.46 -41.78 -21.53
N GLU A 183 29.48 -42.60 -21.21
CA GLU A 183 29.78 -43.08 -19.85
C GLU A 183 30.12 -41.95 -18.87
N HIS A 184 30.68 -40.84 -19.35
CA HIS A 184 31.13 -39.70 -18.53
C HIS A 184 30.11 -38.56 -18.45
N ARG A 185 28.84 -38.81 -18.81
CA ARG A 185 27.79 -37.78 -18.87
C ARG A 185 27.51 -37.12 -17.51
N GLY A 186 27.59 -37.87 -16.42
CA GLY A 186 27.38 -37.35 -15.06
C GLY A 186 28.42 -36.31 -14.65
N GLU A 187 29.70 -36.62 -14.88
CA GLU A 187 30.84 -35.73 -14.64
C GLU A 187 30.72 -34.44 -15.47
N TRP A 188 30.40 -34.59 -16.76
CA TRP A 188 30.18 -33.47 -17.67
C TRP A 188 29.04 -32.55 -17.19
N HIS A 189 27.90 -33.12 -16.79
CA HIS A 189 26.78 -32.32 -16.27
C HIS A 189 27.12 -31.61 -14.95
N GLY A 190 27.86 -32.25 -14.04
CA GLY A 190 28.34 -31.63 -12.81
C GLY A 190 29.23 -30.42 -13.10
N PHE A 191 30.12 -30.53 -14.08
CA PHE A 191 30.94 -29.42 -14.55
C PHE A 191 30.10 -28.25 -15.12
N LEU A 192 29.10 -28.55 -15.96
CA LEU A 192 28.21 -27.53 -16.51
C LEU A 192 27.37 -26.82 -15.42
N ASP A 193 26.96 -27.54 -14.38
CA ASP A 193 26.27 -26.95 -13.23
C ASP A 193 27.18 -26.01 -12.44
N LEU A 194 28.45 -26.38 -12.27
CA LEU A 194 29.44 -25.52 -11.62
C LEU A 194 29.65 -24.23 -12.42
N LEU A 195 29.77 -24.32 -13.75
CA LEU A 195 29.82 -23.15 -14.63
C LEU A 195 28.57 -22.27 -14.46
N LYS A 196 27.38 -22.86 -14.48
CA LYS A 196 26.10 -22.15 -14.29
C LYS A 196 26.00 -21.49 -12.92
N LYS A 197 26.52 -22.11 -11.86
CA LYS A 197 26.53 -21.58 -10.50
C LYS A 197 27.43 -20.36 -10.36
N HIS A 198 28.64 -20.42 -10.93
CA HIS A 198 29.63 -19.35 -10.79
C HIS A 198 29.46 -18.20 -11.80
N ARG A 199 28.91 -18.47 -12.99
CA ARG A 199 28.69 -17.49 -14.07
C ARG A 199 27.22 -17.47 -14.56
N ALA A 200 26.29 -17.28 -13.63
CA ALA A 200 24.85 -17.40 -13.87
C ALA A 200 24.25 -16.47 -14.95
N ARG A 201 24.89 -15.35 -15.33
CA ARG A 201 24.36 -14.42 -16.36
C ARG A 201 24.75 -14.76 -17.81
N ALA A 202 25.84 -15.48 -18.01
CA ALA A 202 26.31 -15.89 -19.33
C ALA A 202 27.33 -17.02 -19.15
N PRO A 203 26.91 -18.27 -18.85
CA PRO A 203 27.84 -19.34 -18.54
C PRO A 203 28.89 -19.55 -19.62
N ILE A 204 28.49 -19.43 -20.89
CA ILE A 204 29.34 -19.38 -22.08
C ILE A 204 28.81 -18.31 -23.05
N ASN A 205 29.72 -17.75 -23.85
CA ASN A 205 29.46 -16.75 -24.89
C ASN A 205 29.32 -17.35 -26.30
N GLY A 206 29.89 -18.54 -26.54
CA GLY A 206 29.80 -19.25 -27.81
C GLY A 206 30.42 -20.64 -27.75
N ILE A 207 30.13 -21.45 -28.75
CA ILE A 207 30.64 -22.82 -28.90
C ILE A 207 31.40 -22.91 -30.22
N LEU A 208 32.64 -23.41 -30.17
CA LEU A 208 33.44 -23.71 -31.35
C LEU A 208 33.40 -25.22 -31.56
N VAL A 209 32.96 -25.63 -32.74
CA VAL A 209 32.90 -27.03 -33.14
C VAL A 209 34.09 -27.29 -34.07
N ALA A 210 35.13 -27.91 -33.53
CA ALA A 210 36.34 -28.25 -34.26
C ALA A 210 36.20 -29.63 -34.91
N VAL A 211 36.32 -29.67 -36.24
CA VAL A 211 36.20 -30.90 -37.04
C VAL A 211 37.42 -31.01 -37.94
N SER A 212 38.06 -32.17 -37.98
CA SER A 212 39.21 -32.39 -38.87
C SER A 212 38.75 -32.66 -40.30
N ILE A 213 39.34 -32.00 -41.29
CA ILE A 213 39.01 -32.26 -42.71
C ILE A 213 39.33 -33.71 -43.09
N ALA A 214 40.36 -34.32 -42.51
CA ALA A 214 40.69 -35.72 -42.76
C ALA A 214 39.59 -36.69 -42.28
N GLU A 215 38.87 -36.36 -41.20
CA GLU A 215 37.75 -37.18 -40.70
C GLU A 215 36.53 -37.13 -41.64
N LEU A 216 36.38 -36.03 -42.38
CA LEU A 216 35.28 -35.84 -43.34
C LEU A 216 35.61 -36.39 -44.74
N ARG A 217 36.89 -36.63 -45.06
CA ARG A 217 37.36 -37.18 -46.36
C ARG A 217 37.48 -38.69 -46.41
N GLY A 218 37.37 -39.39 -45.27
CA GLY A 218 37.47 -40.85 -45.23
C GLY A 218 36.47 -41.52 -46.18
N GLY A 219 36.83 -42.67 -46.76
CA GLY A 219 36.00 -43.39 -47.74
C GLY A 219 34.63 -43.89 -47.24
N ASP A 220 34.31 -43.65 -45.96
CA ASP A 220 33.02 -43.94 -45.33
C ASP A 220 32.23 -42.62 -45.13
N ALA A 221 31.31 -42.33 -46.06
CA ALA A 221 30.44 -41.16 -45.98
C ALA A 221 29.58 -41.14 -44.70
N ASP A 222 29.32 -42.30 -44.08
CA ASP A 222 28.56 -42.40 -42.84
C ASP A 222 29.38 -41.92 -41.63
N ALA A 223 30.71 -41.92 -41.70
CA ALA A 223 31.57 -41.47 -40.61
C ALA A 223 31.36 -39.98 -40.29
N GLY A 224 31.28 -39.13 -41.32
CA GLY A 224 31.00 -37.70 -41.17
C GLY A 224 29.62 -37.42 -40.56
N ILE A 225 28.61 -38.21 -40.95
CA ILE A 225 27.24 -38.10 -40.41
C ILE A 225 27.19 -38.55 -38.95
N ARG A 226 27.85 -39.65 -38.58
CA ARG A 226 27.96 -40.11 -37.18
C ARG A 226 28.62 -39.05 -36.30
N LEU A 227 29.69 -38.44 -36.80
CA LEU A 227 30.40 -37.36 -36.11
C LEU A 227 29.50 -36.13 -35.91
N ALA A 228 28.74 -35.72 -36.93
CA ALA A 228 27.78 -34.62 -36.84
C ALA A 228 26.69 -34.88 -35.79
N ARG A 229 26.11 -36.09 -35.75
CA ARG A 229 25.11 -36.47 -34.74
C ARG A 229 25.67 -36.42 -33.32
N GLY A 230 26.89 -36.94 -33.12
CA GLY A 230 27.57 -36.90 -31.83
C GLY A 230 27.78 -35.46 -31.34
N LEU A 231 28.33 -34.59 -32.20
CA LEU A 231 28.55 -33.18 -31.85
C LEU A 231 27.24 -32.42 -31.62
N ARG A 232 26.19 -32.70 -32.40
CA ARG A 232 24.86 -32.12 -32.19
C ARG A 232 24.32 -32.46 -30.80
N LYS A 233 24.38 -33.72 -30.39
CA LYS A 233 23.97 -34.17 -29.05
C LYS A 233 24.70 -33.40 -27.95
N ARG A 234 26.00 -33.16 -28.10
CA ARG A 234 26.81 -32.40 -27.12
C ARG A 234 26.45 -30.91 -27.09
N VAL A 235 26.26 -30.30 -28.25
CA VAL A 235 25.80 -28.90 -28.34
C VAL A 235 24.41 -28.77 -27.69
N GLN A 236 23.53 -29.76 -27.86
CA GLN A 236 22.23 -29.80 -27.21
C GLN A 236 22.33 -29.93 -25.68
N ASP A 237 23.14 -30.88 -25.18
CA ASP A 237 23.37 -31.07 -23.74
C ASP A 237 23.84 -29.75 -23.09
N LEU A 238 24.70 -28.99 -23.78
CA LEU A 238 25.15 -27.67 -23.33
C LEU A 238 24.04 -26.63 -23.30
N ILE A 239 23.29 -26.49 -24.39
CA ILE A 239 22.21 -25.51 -24.52
C ILE A 239 21.12 -25.79 -23.47
N GLU A 240 20.73 -27.04 -23.28
CA GLU A 240 19.70 -27.46 -22.32
C GLU A 240 20.12 -27.22 -20.87
N ARG A 241 21.34 -27.65 -20.50
CA ARG A 241 21.80 -27.54 -19.10
C ARG A 241 22.10 -26.10 -18.71
N LEU A 242 22.82 -25.37 -19.57
CA LEU A 242 23.22 -23.99 -19.32
C LEU A 242 22.08 -22.99 -19.56
N GLN A 243 21.00 -23.41 -20.25
CA GLN A 243 19.82 -22.59 -20.56
C GLN A 243 20.16 -21.29 -21.32
N VAL A 244 21.13 -21.37 -22.24
CA VAL A 244 21.58 -20.26 -23.09
C VAL A 244 21.62 -20.66 -24.55
N PHE A 245 21.24 -19.72 -25.42
CA PHE A 245 21.39 -19.87 -26.87
C PHE A 245 22.75 -19.33 -27.27
N ALA A 246 23.75 -20.20 -27.28
CA ALA A 246 25.11 -19.86 -27.67
C ALA A 246 25.26 -19.94 -29.20
N PRO A 247 25.90 -18.95 -29.86
CA PRO A 247 26.30 -19.06 -31.26
C PRO A 247 27.31 -20.21 -31.43
N VAL A 248 27.16 -20.96 -32.51
CA VAL A 248 27.99 -22.11 -32.86
C VAL A 248 28.82 -21.75 -34.10
N TYR A 249 30.14 -21.79 -33.93
CA TYR A 249 31.14 -21.56 -34.98
C TYR A 249 31.70 -22.92 -35.40
N VAL A 250 31.57 -23.28 -36.68
CA VAL A 250 32.14 -24.53 -37.18
C VAL A 250 33.54 -24.26 -37.72
N VAL A 251 34.54 -24.93 -37.18
CA VAL A 251 35.94 -24.76 -37.57
C VAL A 251 36.45 -26.06 -38.15
N PHE A 252 36.66 -26.08 -39.46
CA PHE A 252 37.32 -27.15 -40.18
C PHE A 252 38.83 -27.01 -40.03
N THR A 253 39.39 -27.86 -39.18
CA THR A 253 40.80 -27.92 -38.81
C THR A 253 41.58 -28.86 -39.74
N LYS A 254 42.90 -28.75 -39.70
CA LYS A 254 43.83 -29.56 -40.53
C LYS A 254 43.61 -29.38 -42.04
N ALA A 255 43.38 -28.13 -42.46
CA ALA A 255 43.22 -27.80 -43.87
C ALA A 255 44.47 -28.09 -44.72
N ASP A 256 45.63 -28.18 -44.09
CA ASP A 256 46.91 -28.61 -44.67
C ASP A 256 46.90 -30.03 -45.24
N LEU A 257 45.99 -30.90 -44.77
CA LEU A 257 45.84 -32.26 -45.30
C LEU A 257 45.12 -32.31 -46.65
N ILE A 258 44.65 -31.18 -47.17
CA ILE A 258 44.16 -31.04 -48.54
C ILE A 258 45.39 -30.94 -49.46
N ALA A 259 45.44 -31.79 -50.49
CA ALA A 259 46.58 -31.76 -51.41
C ALA A 259 46.73 -30.39 -52.09
N GLY A 260 47.96 -29.88 -52.06
CA GLY A 260 48.33 -28.57 -52.58
C GLY A 260 48.15 -27.39 -51.62
N PHE A 261 47.60 -27.56 -50.41
CA PHE A 261 47.35 -26.43 -49.48
C PHE A 261 48.63 -25.65 -49.13
N ALA A 262 49.67 -26.35 -48.67
CA ALA A 262 50.90 -25.70 -48.22
C ALA A 262 51.61 -24.96 -49.36
N GLU A 263 51.66 -25.56 -50.55
CA GLU A 263 52.23 -24.96 -51.75
C GLU A 263 51.42 -23.75 -52.24
N PHE A 264 50.09 -23.83 -52.20
CA PHE A 264 49.20 -22.76 -52.65
C PHE A 264 49.30 -21.49 -51.79
N PHE A 265 49.37 -21.66 -50.46
CA PHE A 265 49.44 -20.53 -49.52
C PHE A 265 50.88 -20.18 -49.08
N ALA A 266 51.91 -20.86 -49.60
CA ALA A 266 53.30 -20.50 -49.36
C ALA A 266 53.65 -19.05 -49.79
N PRO A 267 53.13 -18.52 -50.92
CA PRO A 267 53.41 -17.15 -51.36
C PRO A 267 52.75 -16.07 -50.51
N PHE A 268 51.78 -16.42 -49.66
CA PHE A 268 50.96 -15.44 -48.93
C PHE A 268 51.76 -14.77 -47.81
N GLU A 269 51.58 -13.47 -47.66
CA GLU A 269 52.21 -12.74 -46.56
C GLU A 269 51.66 -13.20 -45.21
N ARG A 270 52.41 -12.94 -44.13
CA ARG A 270 51.97 -13.30 -42.78
C ARG A 270 50.61 -12.70 -42.43
N ALA A 271 50.40 -11.42 -42.77
CA ALA A 271 49.14 -10.74 -42.49
C ALA A 271 47.95 -11.37 -43.23
N GLU A 272 48.16 -11.92 -44.43
CA GLU A 272 47.13 -12.61 -45.20
C GLU A 272 46.85 -14.00 -44.65
N ARG A 273 47.91 -14.72 -44.22
CA ARG A 273 47.79 -16.01 -43.53
C ARG A 273 47.12 -15.90 -42.17
N GLU A 274 47.10 -14.74 -41.54
CA GLU A 274 46.41 -14.52 -40.26
C GLU A 274 44.91 -14.20 -40.43
N ARG A 275 44.46 -13.79 -41.64
CA ARG A 275 43.05 -13.46 -41.91
C ARG A 275 42.14 -14.68 -41.77
N PRO A 276 40.89 -14.53 -41.32
CA PRO A 276 39.97 -15.65 -41.27
C PRO A 276 39.62 -16.12 -42.69
N TRP A 277 39.78 -17.40 -42.97
CA TRP A 277 39.33 -18.02 -44.22
C TRP A 277 38.03 -18.77 -43.98
N GLY A 278 36.92 -18.22 -44.47
CA GLY A 278 35.57 -18.73 -44.19
C GLY A 278 34.50 -17.65 -44.33
N ALA A 279 33.29 -17.96 -43.87
CA ALA A 279 32.16 -17.04 -43.96
C ALA A 279 31.34 -16.99 -42.67
N THR A 280 30.84 -15.78 -42.38
CA THR A 280 30.17 -15.44 -41.13
C THR A 280 28.74 -15.00 -41.44
N MET A 281 27.73 -15.76 -40.99
CA MET A 281 26.32 -15.47 -41.24
C MET A 281 25.82 -14.39 -40.28
N PRO A 282 25.09 -13.36 -40.73
CA PRO A 282 24.46 -12.37 -39.84
C PRO A 282 23.64 -13.05 -38.74
N TYR A 283 23.71 -12.52 -37.51
CA TYR A 283 23.10 -13.18 -36.36
C TYR A 283 21.56 -13.30 -36.51
N GLN A 284 21.10 -14.53 -36.72
CA GLN A 284 19.69 -14.87 -36.88
C GLN A 284 19.32 -16.05 -35.98
N ARG A 285 18.54 -15.77 -34.94
CA ARG A 285 18.19 -16.77 -33.91
C ARG A 285 17.29 -17.90 -34.44
N ARG A 286 16.56 -17.67 -35.52
CA ARG A 286 15.57 -18.60 -36.08
C ARG A 286 15.84 -18.93 -37.55
N ALA A 287 17.09 -18.81 -38.01
CA ALA A 287 17.43 -19.18 -39.38
C ALA A 287 17.08 -20.65 -39.62
N GLY A 288 16.40 -20.97 -40.72
CA GLY A 288 16.01 -22.34 -41.10
C GLY A 288 17.23 -23.19 -41.50
N THR A 289 17.16 -24.52 -41.41
CA THR A 289 18.26 -25.38 -41.91
C THR A 289 18.53 -25.13 -43.40
N GLN A 290 17.49 -24.92 -44.21
CA GLN A 290 17.64 -24.60 -45.63
C GLN A 290 18.34 -23.26 -45.86
N GLU A 291 18.08 -22.24 -45.05
CA GLU A 291 18.73 -20.93 -45.15
C GLU A 291 20.23 -21.01 -44.83
N ILE A 292 20.59 -21.82 -43.82
CA ILE A 292 21.99 -22.09 -43.46
C ILE A 292 22.71 -22.79 -44.62
N LEU A 293 22.06 -23.77 -45.24
CA LEU A 293 22.62 -24.52 -46.37
C LEU A 293 22.77 -23.67 -47.63
N ALA A 294 21.80 -22.77 -47.91
CA ALA A 294 21.89 -21.82 -49.02
C ALA A 294 23.02 -20.79 -48.78
N PHE A 295 23.17 -20.30 -47.55
CA PHE A 295 24.29 -19.44 -47.16
C PHE A 295 25.62 -20.16 -47.35
N PHE A 296 25.72 -21.43 -46.91
CA PHE A 296 26.93 -22.24 -47.10
C PHE A 296 27.28 -22.40 -48.58
N ASP A 297 26.31 -22.75 -49.44
CA ASP A 297 26.57 -22.93 -50.88
C ASP A 297 27.12 -21.64 -51.51
N SER A 298 26.44 -20.52 -51.28
CA SER A 298 26.86 -19.22 -51.83
C SER A 298 28.25 -18.81 -51.35
N ALA A 299 28.52 -18.95 -50.05
CA ALA A 299 29.80 -18.59 -49.48
C ALA A 299 30.92 -19.54 -49.92
N PHE A 300 30.64 -20.83 -50.06
CA PHE A 300 31.61 -21.82 -50.53
C PHE A 300 31.99 -21.56 -52.00
N ASP A 301 31.01 -21.25 -52.84
CA ASP A 301 31.23 -20.90 -54.24
C ASP A 301 32.10 -19.63 -54.36
N GLU A 302 31.83 -18.59 -53.56
CA GLU A 302 32.67 -17.37 -53.49
C GLU A 302 34.12 -17.68 -53.09
N LEU A 303 34.31 -18.50 -52.05
CA LEU A 303 35.66 -18.92 -51.63
C LEU A 303 36.37 -19.71 -52.73
N HIS A 304 35.66 -20.61 -53.42
CA HIS A 304 36.21 -21.42 -54.49
C HIS A 304 36.56 -20.59 -55.74
N GLU A 305 35.72 -19.61 -56.13
CA GLU A 305 36.06 -18.66 -57.20
C GLU A 305 37.31 -17.85 -56.85
N GLY A 306 37.41 -17.33 -55.62
CA GLY A 306 38.60 -16.60 -55.17
C GLY A 306 39.88 -17.44 -55.22
N LEU A 307 39.79 -18.74 -54.89
CA LEU A 307 40.93 -19.67 -55.06
C LEU A 307 41.30 -19.88 -56.54
N LYS A 308 40.33 -19.96 -57.44
CA LYS A 308 40.57 -20.10 -58.88
C LYS A 308 41.21 -18.84 -59.48
N GLU A 309 40.72 -17.66 -59.13
CA GLU A 309 41.32 -16.39 -59.56
C GLU A 309 42.76 -16.25 -59.06
N THR A 310 42.99 -16.58 -57.79
CA THR A 310 44.34 -16.57 -57.19
C THR A 310 45.26 -17.61 -57.85
N CYS A 311 44.73 -18.79 -58.19
CA CYS A 311 45.46 -19.80 -58.95
C CYS A 311 45.96 -19.25 -60.30
N VAL A 312 45.08 -18.60 -61.06
CA VAL A 312 45.43 -17.98 -62.36
C VAL A 312 46.47 -16.87 -62.17
N ALA A 313 46.30 -16.02 -61.16
CA ALA A 313 47.26 -14.96 -60.84
C ALA A 313 48.64 -15.53 -60.49
N ASN A 314 48.72 -16.52 -59.60
CA ASN A 314 49.97 -17.15 -59.18
C ASN A 314 50.68 -17.87 -60.34
N MET A 315 49.92 -18.55 -61.21
CA MET A 315 50.48 -19.17 -62.43
C MET A 315 51.05 -18.14 -63.42
N SER A 316 50.44 -16.96 -63.51
CA SER A 316 50.92 -15.90 -64.41
C SER A 316 52.27 -15.30 -63.98
N LEU A 317 52.56 -15.31 -62.67
CA LEU A 317 53.75 -14.76 -62.04
C LEU A 317 54.96 -15.72 -62.09
N GLN A 318 54.73 -17.04 -62.13
CA GLN A 318 55.78 -18.06 -62.15
C GLN A 318 56.04 -18.56 -63.58
N ARG A 319 57.02 -17.95 -64.27
CA ARG A 319 57.34 -18.24 -65.70
C ARG A 319 58.60 -19.07 -65.96
N ARG A 320 59.45 -19.34 -64.95
CA ARG A 320 60.80 -19.90 -65.18
C ARG A 320 60.98 -21.37 -64.78
N ASP A 321 60.37 -21.80 -63.69
CA ASP A 321 60.29 -23.20 -63.28
C ASP A 321 58.80 -23.52 -63.18
N GLY A 322 58.33 -24.59 -63.83
CA GLY A 322 56.91 -24.89 -63.94
C GLY A 322 56.19 -24.80 -62.58
N PRO A 323 54.94 -24.31 -62.53
CA PRO A 323 54.26 -24.04 -61.27
C PRO A 323 54.21 -25.33 -60.42
N PRO A 324 54.44 -25.24 -59.10
CA PRO A 324 54.23 -26.36 -58.18
C PRO A 324 52.84 -26.96 -58.42
N SER A 325 52.78 -28.30 -58.49
CA SER A 325 51.54 -29.02 -58.80
C SER A 325 50.41 -28.69 -57.81
N GLY A 326 50.75 -28.26 -56.60
CA GLY A 326 49.81 -27.84 -55.57
C GLY A 326 49.01 -26.58 -55.92
N ILE A 327 49.55 -25.65 -56.72
CA ILE A 327 48.83 -24.42 -57.11
C ILE A 327 47.55 -24.77 -57.90
N PHE A 328 47.65 -25.76 -58.79
CA PHE A 328 46.51 -26.25 -59.57
C PHE A 328 45.65 -27.27 -58.81
N THR A 329 46.29 -28.13 -58.01
CA THR A 329 45.61 -29.24 -57.32
C THR A 329 44.67 -28.74 -56.21
N PHE A 330 45.06 -27.68 -55.50
CA PHE A 330 44.34 -27.23 -54.32
C PHE A 330 42.89 -26.77 -54.59
N PRO A 331 42.61 -25.86 -55.55
CA PRO A 331 41.22 -25.46 -55.83
C PRO A 331 40.31 -26.65 -56.21
N LEU A 332 40.86 -27.62 -56.97
CA LEU A 332 40.13 -28.83 -57.37
C LEU A 332 39.81 -29.72 -56.17
N GLU A 333 40.79 -30.00 -55.32
CA GLU A 333 40.58 -30.79 -54.11
C GLU A 333 39.65 -30.07 -53.13
N PHE A 334 39.76 -28.75 -53.00
CA PHE A 334 38.84 -27.96 -52.17
C PHE A 334 37.41 -28.09 -52.65
N SER A 335 37.14 -27.99 -53.96
CA SER A 335 35.80 -28.13 -54.53
C SER A 335 35.13 -29.47 -54.18
N SER A 336 35.92 -30.54 -54.06
CA SER A 336 35.43 -31.87 -53.71
C SER A 336 34.89 -31.97 -52.27
N LEU A 337 35.29 -31.04 -51.39
CA LEU A 337 34.82 -30.98 -50.00
C LEU A 337 33.40 -30.44 -49.87
N ARG A 338 32.85 -29.79 -50.91
CA ARG A 338 31.51 -29.19 -50.86
C ARG A 338 30.45 -30.16 -50.33
N VAL A 339 30.42 -31.37 -50.90
CA VAL A 339 29.42 -32.41 -50.57
C VAL A 339 29.53 -32.89 -49.12
N PRO A 340 30.70 -33.37 -48.63
CA PRO A 340 30.81 -33.83 -47.24
C PRO A 340 30.60 -32.71 -46.21
N LEU A 341 31.08 -31.49 -46.49
CA LEU A 341 30.87 -30.35 -45.58
C LEU A 341 29.40 -29.93 -45.50
N ARG A 342 28.70 -29.91 -46.64
CA ARG A 342 27.26 -29.62 -46.70
C ARG A 342 26.45 -30.66 -45.93
N ALA A 343 26.73 -31.95 -46.13
CA ALA A 343 26.05 -33.04 -45.42
C ALA A 343 26.29 -32.98 -43.90
N PHE A 344 27.52 -32.63 -43.49
CA PHE A 344 27.87 -32.40 -42.09
C PHE A 344 27.05 -31.27 -41.47
N LEU A 345 27.00 -30.09 -42.10
CA LEU A 345 26.24 -28.94 -41.61
C LEU A 345 24.73 -29.20 -41.57
N ALA A 346 24.19 -29.87 -42.59
CA ALA A 346 22.78 -30.27 -42.63
C ALA A 346 22.42 -31.13 -41.40
N THR A 347 23.28 -32.11 -41.07
CA THR A 347 23.07 -33.02 -39.94
C THR A 347 23.24 -32.33 -38.58
N LEU A 348 24.23 -31.44 -38.44
CA LEU A 348 24.52 -30.72 -37.20
C LEU A 348 23.39 -29.73 -36.82
N PHE A 349 22.79 -29.07 -37.80
CA PHE A 349 21.77 -28.03 -37.62
C PHE A 349 20.36 -28.44 -38.09
N GLU A 350 20.10 -29.73 -38.21
CA GLU A 350 18.77 -30.25 -38.55
C GLU A 350 17.72 -29.82 -37.50
N GLU A 351 16.50 -29.59 -37.96
CA GLU A 351 15.39 -29.14 -37.13
C GLU A 351 14.74 -30.29 -36.37
N ASN A 352 14.51 -30.11 -35.07
CA ASN A 352 13.75 -31.03 -34.23
C ASN A 352 12.80 -30.23 -33.33
N PRO A 353 11.47 -30.43 -33.43
CA PRO A 353 10.48 -29.73 -32.59
C PRO A 353 10.66 -29.92 -31.08
N PHE A 354 11.29 -31.01 -30.64
CA PHE A 354 11.45 -31.36 -29.24
C PHE A 354 12.77 -30.87 -28.63
N GLN A 355 13.66 -30.27 -29.43
CA GLN A 355 15.00 -29.88 -28.98
C GLN A 355 15.27 -28.40 -29.31
N PHE A 356 16.12 -27.76 -28.51
CA PHE A 356 16.52 -26.39 -28.80
C PHE A 356 17.47 -26.36 -30.00
N LYS A 357 17.19 -25.45 -30.95
CA LYS A 357 18.00 -25.26 -32.15
C LYS A 357 19.32 -24.54 -31.82
N PRO A 358 20.49 -25.12 -32.18
CA PRO A 358 21.75 -24.40 -32.11
C PRO A 358 21.77 -23.21 -33.08
N VAL A 359 22.33 -22.08 -32.66
CA VAL A 359 22.40 -20.88 -33.51
C VAL A 359 23.65 -20.94 -34.37
N PHE A 360 23.50 -21.22 -35.66
CA PHE A 360 24.62 -21.19 -36.60
C PHE A 360 25.15 -19.76 -36.77
N ARG A 361 26.47 -19.59 -36.70
CA ARG A 361 27.13 -18.28 -36.82
C ARG A 361 28.09 -18.18 -38.00
N GLY A 362 28.73 -19.28 -38.38
CA GLY A 362 29.66 -19.29 -39.51
C GLY A 362 30.48 -20.57 -39.57
N PHE A 363 31.21 -20.71 -40.67
CA PHE A 363 32.15 -21.80 -40.91
C PHE A 363 33.51 -21.26 -41.36
N TYR A 364 34.60 -21.89 -40.90
CA TYR A 364 35.96 -21.43 -41.13
C TYR A 364 36.93 -22.59 -41.34
N PHE A 365 38.00 -22.37 -42.10
CA PHE A 365 39.05 -23.33 -42.37
C PHE A 365 40.36 -22.89 -41.74
N THR A 366 41.05 -23.79 -41.06
CA THR A 366 42.26 -23.48 -40.28
C THR A 366 43.28 -24.62 -40.33
N SER A 367 44.55 -24.29 -40.14
CA SER A 367 45.64 -25.26 -39.96
C SER A 367 46.57 -24.79 -38.83
N ALA A 368 46.81 -25.64 -37.84
CA ALA A 368 47.59 -25.29 -36.64
C ALA A 368 49.01 -25.85 -36.68
N LEU A 369 49.18 -27.04 -37.24
CA LEU A 369 50.45 -27.76 -37.40
C LEU A 369 50.40 -28.42 -38.78
N GLN A 370 51.48 -28.32 -39.55
CA GLN A 370 51.61 -28.99 -40.83
C GLN A 370 52.24 -30.38 -40.63
N GLU A 371 51.48 -31.29 -40.02
CA GLU A 371 51.90 -32.67 -39.76
C GLU A 371 50.98 -33.66 -40.49
N GLY A 372 51.54 -34.37 -41.47
CA GLY A 372 50.83 -35.42 -42.23
C GLY A 372 51.17 -35.40 -43.72
N VAL A 373 50.96 -36.54 -44.38
CA VAL A 373 51.11 -36.63 -45.85
C VAL A 373 49.78 -36.20 -46.49
N PRO A 374 49.76 -35.15 -47.33
CA PRO A 374 48.53 -34.73 -48.01
C PRO A 374 48.04 -35.85 -48.94
N ALA A 375 46.76 -36.19 -48.83
CA ALA A 375 46.11 -37.16 -49.72
C ALA A 375 45.33 -36.41 -50.81
N SER A 376 45.35 -36.90 -52.06
CA SER A 376 44.61 -36.33 -53.19
C SER A 376 43.50 -37.29 -53.63
N ALA A 377 42.23 -36.91 -53.45
CA ALA A 377 41.09 -37.77 -53.76
C ALA A 377 40.85 -37.85 -55.28
N GLN A 378 41.06 -36.74 -56.00
CA GLN A 378 40.92 -36.68 -57.45
C GLN A 378 42.06 -37.44 -58.14
N SER A 379 43.29 -37.33 -57.65
CA SER A 379 44.40 -38.14 -58.18
C SER A 379 44.13 -39.63 -57.98
N HIS A 380 43.55 -40.05 -56.85
CA HIS A 380 43.15 -41.44 -56.63
C HIS A 380 42.03 -41.88 -57.58
N HIS A 381 41.00 -41.05 -57.78
CA HIS A 381 39.90 -41.36 -58.70
C HIS A 381 40.37 -41.47 -60.16
N VAL A 382 41.25 -40.57 -60.61
CA VAL A 382 41.86 -40.62 -61.95
C VAL A 382 42.76 -41.86 -62.10
N THR A 383 43.59 -42.16 -61.10
CA THR A 383 44.46 -43.35 -61.12
C THR A 383 43.64 -44.63 -61.21
N GLN A 384 42.55 -44.75 -60.45
CA GLN A 384 41.65 -45.91 -60.49
C GLN A 384 40.88 -45.99 -61.81
N ARG A 385 40.34 -44.87 -62.30
CA ARG A 385 39.53 -44.82 -63.53
C ARG A 385 40.33 -45.10 -64.79
N PHE A 386 41.62 -44.74 -64.82
CA PHE A 386 42.49 -44.90 -65.99
C PHE A 386 43.58 -45.97 -65.79
N ALA A 387 43.52 -46.75 -64.70
CA ALA A 387 44.48 -47.82 -64.38
C ALA A 387 45.97 -47.39 -64.51
N LEU A 388 46.30 -46.17 -64.04
CA LEU A 388 47.64 -45.61 -64.17
C LEU A 388 48.60 -46.18 -63.12
N SER A 389 49.83 -46.51 -63.51
CA SER A 389 50.88 -46.91 -62.57
C SER A 389 51.41 -45.68 -61.82
N ARG A 390 51.22 -45.65 -60.49
CA ARG A 390 51.74 -44.57 -59.64
C ARG A 390 53.28 -44.65 -59.62
N ARG A 391 53.95 -43.64 -60.17
CA ARG A 391 55.39 -43.47 -59.93
C ARG A 391 55.56 -43.18 -58.43
N PRO A 392 56.42 -43.90 -57.69
CA PRO A 392 56.74 -43.51 -56.32
C PRO A 392 57.22 -42.05 -56.34
N GLU A 393 56.56 -41.18 -55.59
CA GLU A 393 57.12 -39.85 -55.34
C GLU A 393 58.50 -40.06 -54.72
N PRO A 394 59.53 -39.30 -55.16
CA PRO A 394 60.80 -39.30 -54.45
C PRO A 394 60.52 -38.95 -52.99
N GLU A 395 61.10 -39.73 -52.09
CA GLU A 395 61.05 -39.52 -50.64
C GLU A 395 61.34 -38.03 -50.37
N PRO A 396 60.48 -37.30 -49.63
CA PRO A 396 60.71 -35.88 -49.40
C PRO A 396 62.07 -35.75 -48.73
N ALA A 397 62.97 -34.99 -49.34
CA ALA A 397 64.27 -34.68 -48.76
C ALA A 397 64.05 -34.21 -47.32
N PRO A 398 64.86 -34.66 -46.34
CA PRO A 398 64.73 -34.20 -44.96
C PRO A 398 64.71 -32.68 -44.96
N PRO A 399 63.75 -32.03 -44.28
CA PRO A 399 63.67 -30.58 -44.26
C PRO A 399 65.01 -30.03 -43.80
N GLN A 400 65.62 -29.15 -44.60
CA GLN A 400 66.83 -28.46 -44.19
C GLN A 400 66.56 -27.80 -42.84
N ALA A 401 67.45 -28.00 -41.87
CA ALA A 401 67.27 -27.70 -40.45
C ALA A 401 67.24 -26.19 -40.10
N GLY A 402 66.79 -25.32 -41.01
CA GLY A 402 66.59 -23.91 -40.79
C GLY A 402 65.29 -23.45 -41.43
N GLU A 403 64.37 -22.92 -40.61
CA GLU A 403 63.19 -22.13 -41.01
C GLU A 403 61.88 -22.85 -41.38
N VAL A 404 61.56 -24.03 -40.84
CA VAL A 404 60.13 -24.38 -40.67
C VAL A 404 59.59 -23.64 -39.44
N ARG A 405 59.28 -22.35 -39.60
CA ARG A 405 58.46 -21.64 -38.60
C ARG A 405 57.07 -22.23 -38.67
N GLN A 406 56.75 -23.10 -37.72
CA GLN A 406 55.41 -23.69 -37.46
C GLN A 406 54.39 -22.58 -37.14
N ALA A 407 53.98 -21.81 -38.15
CA ALA A 407 52.98 -20.77 -38.01
C ALA A 407 51.60 -21.34 -38.39
N GLY A 408 50.61 -21.09 -37.53
CA GLY A 408 49.22 -21.43 -37.81
C GLY A 408 48.66 -20.58 -38.97
N TYR A 409 47.86 -21.20 -39.83
CA TYR A 409 47.12 -20.54 -40.91
C TYR A 409 45.68 -20.26 -40.46
N PHE A 410 45.24 -19.03 -40.70
CA PHE A 410 43.88 -18.50 -40.57
C PHE A 410 43.28 -18.55 -39.17
N LEU A 411 44.11 -18.61 -38.12
CA LEU A 411 43.66 -18.74 -36.72
C LEU A 411 43.58 -17.41 -35.96
N LEU A 412 44.56 -16.52 -36.11
CA LEU A 412 44.69 -15.33 -35.24
C LEU A 412 43.49 -14.39 -35.35
N ASP A 413 43.19 -13.88 -36.54
CA ASP A 413 42.09 -12.94 -36.71
C ASP A 413 40.72 -13.64 -36.61
N LEU A 414 40.64 -14.97 -36.80
CA LEU A 414 39.42 -15.72 -36.53
C LEU A 414 39.05 -15.61 -35.04
N PHE A 415 39.97 -15.89 -34.13
CA PHE A 415 39.71 -15.76 -32.70
C PHE A 415 39.47 -14.29 -32.32
N ARG A 416 40.36 -13.38 -32.73
CA ARG A 416 40.31 -11.97 -32.31
C ARG A 416 39.14 -11.20 -32.91
N LYS A 417 38.98 -11.19 -34.24
CA LYS A 417 38.06 -10.29 -34.95
C LYS A 417 36.66 -10.88 -35.17
N VAL A 418 36.50 -12.20 -35.07
CA VAL A 418 35.21 -12.86 -35.31
C VAL A 418 34.66 -13.44 -34.01
N ILE A 419 35.40 -14.33 -33.37
CA ILE A 419 34.89 -15.08 -32.22
C ILE A 419 34.79 -14.16 -30.99
N PHE A 420 35.85 -13.47 -30.58
CA PHE A 420 35.84 -12.66 -29.35
C PHE A 420 35.07 -11.33 -29.48
N GLU A 421 34.95 -10.75 -30.68
CA GLU A 421 34.12 -9.57 -30.94
C GLU A 421 32.62 -9.83 -30.68
N ASP A 422 32.16 -11.07 -30.86
CA ASP A 422 30.77 -11.49 -30.66
C ASP A 422 30.34 -11.61 -29.17
N ARG A 423 31.13 -11.05 -28.23
CA ARG A 423 30.95 -11.14 -26.76
C ARG A 423 29.55 -10.81 -26.22
N ASN A 424 28.77 -9.99 -26.94
CA ASN A 424 27.44 -9.52 -26.49
C ASN A 424 26.24 -10.27 -27.11
N LEU A 425 26.46 -11.30 -27.94
CA LEU A 425 25.37 -11.98 -28.65
C LEU A 425 24.54 -12.94 -27.77
N VAL A 426 25.02 -13.30 -26.58
CA VAL A 426 24.30 -14.24 -25.70
C VAL A 426 23.16 -13.56 -24.96
N SER A 427 21.95 -14.03 -25.24
CA SER A 427 20.73 -13.63 -24.52
C SER A 427 20.26 -14.75 -23.59
N GLN A 428 20.04 -14.41 -22.32
CA GLN A 428 19.50 -15.36 -21.33
C GLN A 428 18.01 -15.63 -21.56
N TYR A 429 17.57 -16.82 -21.18
CA TYR A 429 16.15 -17.13 -20.97
C TYR A 429 15.61 -16.34 -19.76
N ALA A 430 15.20 -15.09 -19.96
CA ALA A 430 14.36 -14.40 -18.98
C ALA A 430 12.93 -14.96 -19.10
N SER A 431 12.54 -15.84 -18.17
CA SER A 431 11.22 -16.47 -18.21
C SER A 431 10.12 -15.41 -18.23
N ARG A 432 9.20 -15.51 -19.20
CA ARG A 432 8.10 -14.56 -19.43
C ARG A 432 7.28 -14.30 -18.16
N GLY A 433 7.10 -15.33 -17.32
CA GLY A 433 6.37 -15.23 -16.05
C GLY A 433 7.02 -14.28 -15.03
N THR A 434 8.36 -14.22 -14.97
CA THR A 434 9.05 -13.31 -14.03
C THR A 434 8.93 -11.85 -14.47
N LEU A 435 8.89 -11.60 -15.79
CA LEU A 435 8.67 -10.27 -16.34
C LEU A 435 7.21 -9.85 -16.16
N GLN A 436 6.25 -10.73 -16.49
CA GLN A 436 4.82 -10.48 -16.33
C GLN A 436 4.44 -10.23 -14.87
N PHE A 437 4.99 -10.99 -13.92
CA PHE A 437 4.76 -10.76 -12.49
C PHE A 437 5.28 -9.39 -12.04
N LYS A 438 6.47 -8.97 -12.51
CA LYS A 438 7.04 -7.65 -12.18
C LYS A 438 6.22 -6.51 -12.76
N VAL A 439 5.80 -6.63 -14.03
CA VAL A 439 4.95 -5.62 -14.67
C VAL A 439 3.56 -5.59 -14.04
N GLY A 440 2.98 -6.75 -13.73
CA GLY A 440 1.69 -6.86 -13.04
C GLY A 440 1.72 -6.23 -11.65
N ALA A 441 2.78 -6.47 -10.87
CA ALA A 441 2.96 -5.83 -9.57
C ALA A 441 3.12 -4.31 -9.68
N PHE A 442 3.85 -3.80 -10.68
CA PHE A 442 3.98 -2.37 -10.93
C PHE A 442 2.64 -1.73 -11.30
N ILE A 443 1.87 -2.36 -12.20
CA ILE A 443 0.53 -1.88 -12.59
C ILE A 443 -0.40 -1.85 -11.38
N ALA A 444 -0.40 -2.90 -10.54
CA ALA A 444 -1.24 -2.95 -9.35
C ALA A 444 -0.94 -1.80 -8.37
N VAL A 445 0.35 -1.50 -8.13
CA VAL A 445 0.76 -0.37 -7.28
C VAL A 445 0.36 0.97 -7.91
N ALA A 446 0.55 1.14 -9.23
CA ALA A 446 0.18 2.37 -9.93
C ALA A 446 -1.34 2.62 -9.89
N VAL A 447 -2.15 1.57 -10.06
CA VAL A 447 -3.61 1.65 -9.95
C VAL A 447 -4.04 1.99 -8.53
N ALA A 448 -3.47 1.34 -7.51
CA ALA A 448 -3.77 1.63 -6.11
C ALA A 448 -3.43 3.08 -5.73
N LEU A 449 -2.30 3.60 -6.21
CA LEU A 449 -1.92 4.99 -6.02
C LEU A 449 -2.90 5.94 -6.73
N GLY A 450 -3.29 5.63 -7.97
CA GLY A 450 -4.27 6.41 -8.73
C GLY A 450 -5.63 6.50 -8.05
N VAL A 451 -6.16 5.38 -7.52
CA VAL A 451 -7.42 5.34 -6.76
C VAL A 451 -7.32 6.16 -5.48
N SER A 452 -6.18 6.06 -4.77
CA SER A 452 -5.96 6.81 -3.54
C SER A 452 -5.95 8.32 -3.79
N LEU A 453 -5.23 8.78 -4.83
CA LEU A 453 -5.20 10.18 -5.24
C LEU A 453 -6.57 10.69 -5.68
N ALA A 454 -7.35 9.87 -6.38
CA ALA A 454 -8.70 10.22 -6.79
C ALA A 454 -9.64 10.41 -5.58
N GLY A 455 -9.59 9.51 -4.59
CA GLY A 455 -10.34 9.64 -3.34
C GLY A 455 -9.96 10.90 -2.56
N TRP A 456 -8.68 11.23 -2.52
CA TRP A 456 -8.18 12.46 -1.89
C TRP A 456 -8.66 13.74 -2.59
N SER A 457 -8.62 13.76 -3.92
CA SER A 457 -9.13 14.87 -4.72
C SER A 457 -10.63 15.09 -4.48
N TRP A 458 -11.41 14.00 -4.41
CA TRP A 458 -12.83 14.09 -4.07
C TRP A 458 -13.02 14.70 -2.67
N SER A 459 -12.31 14.19 -1.67
CA SER A 459 -12.40 14.73 -0.30
C SER A 459 -12.04 16.21 -0.20
N TYR A 460 -10.98 16.63 -0.90
CA TYR A 460 -10.56 18.03 -0.95
C TYR A 460 -11.66 18.93 -1.52
N VAL A 461 -12.29 18.52 -2.64
CA VAL A 461 -13.39 19.27 -3.24
C VAL A 461 -14.60 19.32 -2.30
N GLY A 462 -14.94 18.21 -1.65
CA GLY A 462 -16.03 18.15 -0.66
C GLY A 462 -15.81 19.07 0.52
N ASN A 463 -14.61 19.07 1.12
CA ASN A 463 -14.26 19.95 2.24
C ASN A 463 -14.24 21.43 1.84
N ARG A 464 -13.79 21.75 0.61
CA ARG A 464 -13.84 23.12 0.09
C ARG A 464 -15.27 23.60 -0.11
N GLN A 465 -16.17 22.74 -0.60
CA GLN A 465 -17.59 23.05 -0.73
C GLN A 465 -18.26 23.23 0.64
N LEU A 466 -17.93 22.39 1.62
CA LEU A 466 -18.40 22.53 2.99
C LEU A 466 -18.00 23.90 3.55
N LEU A 467 -16.72 24.28 3.44
CA LEU A 467 -16.23 25.58 3.89
C LEU A 467 -16.96 26.75 3.23
N ALA A 468 -17.14 26.70 1.91
CA ALA A 468 -17.88 27.73 1.18
C ALA A 468 -19.35 27.82 1.64
N SER A 469 -20.00 26.69 1.94
CA SER A 469 -21.37 26.69 2.44
C SER A 469 -21.49 27.27 3.85
N VAL A 470 -20.51 27.01 4.73
CA VAL A 470 -20.46 27.61 6.08
C VAL A 470 -20.21 29.12 6.00
N GLN A 471 -19.30 29.56 5.13
CA GLN A 471 -19.07 30.98 4.89
C GLN A 471 -20.34 31.69 4.40
N GLY A 472 -21.07 31.10 3.46
CA GLY A 472 -22.34 31.64 2.97
C GLY A 472 -23.42 31.76 4.06
N ASP A 473 -23.49 30.81 4.98
CA ASP A 473 -24.40 30.88 6.13
C ASP A 473 -24.01 31.99 7.11
N LEU A 474 -22.71 32.16 7.37
CA LEU A 474 -22.20 33.25 8.22
C LEU A 474 -22.48 34.62 7.58
N ASP A 475 -22.26 34.76 6.28
CA ASP A 475 -22.60 35.98 5.53
C ASP A 475 -24.09 36.30 5.62
N LYS A 476 -24.95 35.26 5.56
CA LYS A 476 -26.40 35.40 5.76
C LYS A 476 -26.72 35.89 7.17
N VAL A 477 -26.08 35.33 8.20
CA VAL A 477 -26.25 35.77 9.60
C VAL A 477 -25.86 37.24 9.77
N VAL A 478 -24.71 37.65 9.23
CA VAL A 478 -24.24 39.03 9.27
C VAL A 478 -25.25 39.97 8.59
N ARG A 479 -25.76 39.61 7.40
CA ARG A 479 -26.77 40.42 6.70
C ARG A 479 -28.12 40.51 7.43
N LEU A 480 -28.52 39.46 8.15
CA LEU A 480 -29.77 39.47 8.94
C LEU A 480 -29.64 40.39 10.15
N GLN A 481 -28.45 40.50 10.72
CA GLN A 481 -28.16 41.37 11.86
C GLN A 481 -27.83 42.80 11.46
N ASP A 482 -27.35 43.01 10.23
CA ASP A 482 -27.06 44.35 9.70
C ASP A 482 -28.37 45.15 9.60
N ARG A 483 -28.45 46.23 10.39
CA ARG A 483 -29.58 47.18 10.47
C ARG A 483 -30.90 46.68 11.10
N ARG A 484 -30.98 45.44 11.59
CA ARG A 484 -32.17 44.93 12.32
C ARG A 484 -31.77 44.39 13.70
N LEU A 485 -32.07 45.16 14.74
CA LEU A 485 -31.88 44.75 16.15
C LEU A 485 -33.05 43.93 16.70
N ASP A 486 -34.01 43.57 15.85
CA ASP A 486 -35.23 42.87 16.24
C ASP A 486 -34.94 41.44 16.74
N LEU A 487 -35.70 41.00 17.74
CA LEU A 487 -35.60 39.66 18.32
C LEU A 487 -35.71 38.57 17.26
N GLN A 488 -36.61 38.75 16.28
CA GLN A 488 -36.81 37.79 15.19
C GLN A 488 -35.51 37.54 14.41
N ALA A 489 -34.79 38.59 14.02
CA ALA A 489 -33.55 38.46 13.25
C ALA A 489 -32.46 37.72 14.05
N ARG A 490 -32.40 37.94 15.37
CA ARG A 490 -31.46 37.24 16.27
C ARG A 490 -31.82 35.76 16.44
N LEU A 491 -33.10 35.43 16.61
CA LEU A 491 -33.56 34.04 16.70
C LEU A 491 -33.36 33.30 15.37
N GLU A 492 -33.62 33.94 14.23
CA GLU A 492 -33.36 33.37 12.90
C GLU A 492 -31.86 33.14 12.66
N ALA A 493 -31.00 34.08 13.08
CA ALA A 493 -29.56 33.90 13.01
C ALA A 493 -29.08 32.70 13.85
N LEU A 494 -29.59 32.56 15.07
CA LEU A 494 -29.25 31.44 15.95
C LEU A 494 -29.78 30.10 15.41
N ASP A 495 -30.94 30.07 14.77
CA ASP A 495 -31.49 28.87 14.12
C ASP A 495 -30.65 28.43 12.90
N VAL A 496 -30.07 29.37 12.14
CA VAL A 496 -29.12 29.05 11.06
C VAL A 496 -27.85 28.42 11.63
N LEU A 497 -27.27 29.01 12.69
CA LEU A 497 -26.07 28.47 13.35
C LEU A 497 -26.35 27.10 13.97
N GLN A 498 -27.46 26.93 14.68
CA GLN A 498 -27.88 25.66 15.28
C GLN A 498 -27.94 24.55 14.23
N ARG A 499 -28.68 24.75 13.12
CA ARG A 499 -28.80 23.75 12.05
C ARG A 499 -27.45 23.36 11.45
N ARG A 500 -26.53 24.33 11.33
CA ARG A 500 -25.18 24.05 10.81
C ARG A 500 -24.34 23.25 11.81
N ILE A 501 -24.44 23.54 13.10
CA ILE A 501 -23.78 22.76 14.16
C ILE A 501 -24.33 21.32 14.17
N GLU A 502 -25.65 21.13 14.14
CA GLU A 502 -26.28 19.80 14.07
C GLU A 502 -25.83 19.00 12.84
N GLN A 503 -25.69 19.68 11.68
CA GLN A 503 -25.17 19.04 10.46
C GLN A 503 -23.69 18.63 10.61
N LEU A 504 -22.85 19.46 11.24
CA LEU A 504 -21.44 19.12 11.49
C LEU A 504 -21.31 17.98 12.51
N GLU A 505 -22.14 17.97 13.56
CA GLU A 505 -22.21 16.86 14.52
C GLU A 505 -22.63 15.55 13.82
N LYS A 506 -23.59 15.63 12.89
CA LYS A 506 -23.98 14.48 12.07
C LYS A 506 -22.83 14.02 11.18
N TYR A 507 -22.10 14.93 10.53
CA TYR A 507 -20.93 14.57 9.72
C TYR A 507 -19.79 13.97 10.55
N ARG A 508 -19.58 14.42 11.79
CA ARG A 508 -18.62 13.83 12.72
C ARG A 508 -19.02 12.39 13.09
N ARG A 509 -20.32 12.13 13.27
CA ARG A 509 -20.85 10.80 13.64
C ARG A 509 -20.86 9.84 12.45
N ASP A 510 -21.39 10.26 11.31
CA ASP A 510 -21.62 9.41 10.14
C ASP A 510 -20.38 9.27 9.24
N ARG A 511 -19.41 10.19 9.37
CA ARG A 511 -18.13 10.23 8.60
C ARG A 511 -18.31 9.90 7.10
N PRO A 512 -19.05 10.74 6.34
CA PRO A 512 -19.27 10.49 4.93
C PRO A 512 -17.94 10.46 4.16
N TRP A 513 -17.76 9.46 3.30
CA TRP A 513 -16.49 9.26 2.57
C TRP A 513 -16.06 10.48 1.75
N ALA A 514 -17.01 11.24 1.21
CA ALA A 514 -16.75 12.45 0.43
C ALA A 514 -16.12 13.61 1.23
N LEU A 515 -16.14 13.55 2.57
CA LEU A 515 -15.48 14.53 3.45
C LEU A 515 -14.34 13.90 4.28
N SER A 516 -14.18 12.58 4.21
CA SER A 516 -13.25 11.78 5.01
C SER A 516 -11.83 11.81 4.41
N PHE A 517 -10.93 10.87 4.74
CA PHE A 517 -9.53 10.86 4.27
C PHE A 517 -8.57 11.87 4.93
N GLY A 518 -8.80 12.20 6.20
CA GLY A 518 -7.88 13.04 7.00
C GLY A 518 -7.98 14.55 6.72
N LEU A 519 -8.74 14.95 5.70
CA LEU A 519 -8.91 16.36 5.29
C LEU A 519 -10.13 17.05 5.94
N TYR A 520 -10.85 16.35 6.83
CA TYR A 520 -12.07 16.87 7.44
C TYR A 520 -11.76 18.02 8.42
N GLN A 521 -12.23 19.23 8.10
CA GLN A 521 -12.06 20.41 8.97
C GLN A 521 -13.32 20.78 9.76
N GLY A 522 -14.35 19.93 9.75
CA GLY A 522 -15.64 20.26 10.38
C GLY A 522 -15.55 20.43 11.89
N GLU A 523 -14.59 19.82 12.59
CA GLU A 523 -14.43 20.01 14.04
C GLU A 523 -13.98 21.42 14.42
N LEU A 524 -13.03 21.98 13.65
CA LEU A 524 -12.57 23.35 13.84
C LEU A 524 -13.68 24.35 13.51
N LEU A 525 -14.45 24.09 12.46
CA LEU A 525 -15.59 24.91 12.07
C LEU A 525 -16.70 24.85 13.12
N GLU A 526 -17.02 23.65 13.62
CA GLU A 526 -18.03 23.46 14.66
C GLU A 526 -17.66 24.19 15.94
N ARG A 527 -16.41 24.12 16.39
CA ARG A 527 -15.94 24.86 17.57
C ARG A 527 -16.16 26.37 17.42
N LYS A 528 -15.74 26.95 16.29
CA LYS A 528 -15.93 28.38 16.02
C LYS A 528 -17.41 28.77 15.92
N LEU A 529 -18.22 27.98 15.21
CA LEU A 529 -19.66 28.23 15.10
C LEU A 529 -20.37 28.15 16.45
N ARG A 530 -19.92 27.24 17.32
CA ARG A 530 -20.45 27.06 18.67
C ARG A 530 -20.12 28.25 19.58
N GLU A 531 -18.90 28.77 19.50
CA GLU A 531 -18.50 30.00 20.20
C GLU A 531 -19.41 31.19 19.81
N GLU A 532 -19.65 31.39 18.51
CA GLU A 532 -20.56 32.45 18.01
C GLU A 532 -22.02 32.23 18.43
N PHE A 533 -22.49 30.97 18.36
CA PHE A 533 -23.83 30.60 18.81
C PHE A 533 -24.03 30.90 20.30
N PHE A 534 -23.10 30.49 21.16
CA PHE A 534 -23.16 30.78 22.60
C PHE A 534 -23.04 32.27 22.90
N GLY A 535 -22.26 33.02 22.13
CA GLY A 535 -22.25 34.49 22.19
C GLY A 535 -23.66 35.07 21.98
N GLY A 536 -24.37 34.63 20.95
CA GLY A 536 -25.73 35.10 20.69
C GLY A 536 -26.76 34.61 21.72
N VAL A 537 -26.67 33.36 22.19
CA VAL A 537 -27.53 32.84 23.27
C VAL A 537 -27.30 33.60 24.57
N ARG A 538 -26.06 34.02 24.86
CA ARG A 538 -25.74 34.83 26.02
C ARG A 538 -26.50 36.16 26.02
N GLU A 539 -26.55 36.84 24.87
CA GLU A 539 -27.24 38.12 24.73
C GLU A 539 -28.77 37.99 24.72
N VAL A 540 -29.31 36.96 24.06
CA VAL A 540 -30.77 36.82 23.84
C VAL A 540 -31.48 36.11 25.00
N MET A 541 -30.81 35.22 25.72
CA MET A 541 -31.43 34.40 26.77
C MET A 541 -30.74 34.55 28.12
N VAL A 542 -29.43 34.30 28.21
CA VAL A 542 -28.75 34.19 29.52
C VAL A 542 -28.73 35.52 30.27
N LYS A 543 -28.39 36.64 29.60
CA LYS A 543 -28.39 37.97 30.22
C LYS A 543 -29.77 38.42 30.71
N PRO A 544 -30.84 38.35 29.90
CA PRO A 544 -32.20 38.67 30.38
C PRO A 544 -32.65 37.80 31.55
N VAL A 545 -32.40 36.48 31.48
CA VAL A 545 -32.78 35.57 32.56
C VAL A 545 -31.98 35.87 33.83
N ALA A 546 -30.67 36.09 33.72
CA ALA A 546 -29.84 36.48 34.86
C ALA A 546 -30.32 37.79 35.48
N ALA A 547 -30.66 38.81 34.67
CA ALA A 547 -31.19 40.07 35.17
C ALA A 547 -32.52 39.89 35.92
N ASN A 548 -33.45 39.08 35.39
CA ASN A 548 -34.73 38.80 36.03
C ASN A 548 -34.57 37.97 37.33
N LEU A 549 -33.64 37.01 37.34
CA LEU A 549 -33.28 36.26 38.54
C LEU A 549 -32.67 37.18 39.61
N GLU A 550 -31.75 38.06 39.22
CA GLU A 550 -31.14 39.02 40.12
C GLU A 550 -32.16 40.00 40.69
N ALA A 551 -33.06 40.54 39.86
CA ALA A 551 -34.14 41.42 40.30
C ALA A 551 -35.03 40.75 41.36
N LEU A 552 -35.45 39.51 41.11
CA LEU A 552 -36.23 38.74 42.08
C LEU A 552 -35.46 38.51 43.39
N LEU A 553 -34.16 38.18 43.32
CA LEU A 553 -33.34 37.98 44.52
C LEU A 553 -33.12 39.29 45.30
N TYR A 554 -33.02 40.44 44.61
CA TYR A 554 -32.98 41.75 45.28
C TYR A 554 -34.30 42.09 45.96
N GLU A 555 -35.44 41.89 45.30
CA GLU A 555 -36.77 42.13 45.86
C GLU A 555 -37.07 41.22 47.06
N MET A 556 -36.65 39.95 46.96
CA MET A 556 -36.71 38.99 48.07
C MET A 556 -35.85 39.45 49.24
N ASN A 557 -34.60 39.88 49.00
CA ASN A 557 -33.72 40.39 50.06
C ASN A 557 -34.28 41.65 50.72
N ALA A 558 -34.93 42.54 49.96
CA ALA A 558 -35.61 43.71 50.50
C ALA A 558 -36.86 43.33 51.33
N SER A 559 -37.55 42.26 50.95
CA SER A 559 -38.78 41.77 51.59
C SER A 559 -38.51 40.60 52.57
N ALA A 560 -37.28 40.44 53.07
CA ALA A 560 -36.86 39.27 53.83
C ALA A 560 -37.70 38.97 55.09
N GLY A 561 -38.31 40.00 55.69
CA GLY A 561 -39.19 39.85 56.86
C GLY A 561 -40.58 39.28 56.54
N GLN A 562 -40.96 39.21 55.26
CA GLN A 562 -42.27 38.75 54.78
C GLN A 562 -42.18 37.39 54.07
N LEU A 563 -41.05 36.70 54.16
CA LEU A 563 -40.86 35.38 53.55
C LEU A 563 -41.75 34.34 54.23
N VAL A 564 -42.67 33.75 53.47
CA VAL A 564 -43.65 32.79 53.98
C VAL A 564 -43.23 31.36 53.63
N ALA A 565 -43.22 30.49 54.65
CA ALA A 565 -43.03 29.06 54.47
C ALA A 565 -44.17 28.45 53.62
N PRO A 566 -43.89 27.44 52.78
CA PRO A 566 -44.87 26.92 51.82
C PRO A 566 -46.17 26.39 52.46
N ALA A 567 -46.14 25.89 53.69
CA ALA A 567 -47.32 25.42 54.41
C ALA A 567 -48.28 26.56 54.83
N ALA A 568 -47.75 27.77 55.08
CA ALA A 568 -48.54 28.94 55.45
C ALA A 568 -49.05 29.71 54.22
N ALA A 569 -48.37 29.60 53.07
CA ALA A 569 -48.79 30.23 51.82
C ALA A 569 -50.09 29.63 51.25
N LEU A 570 -50.34 28.34 51.48
CA LEU A 570 -51.59 27.66 51.10
C LEU A 570 -52.80 28.02 51.99
N GLN A 571 -52.57 28.71 53.12
CA GLN A 571 -53.61 29.09 54.08
C GLN A 571 -53.98 30.58 54.03
N GLN A 572 -53.33 31.39 53.19
CA GLN A 572 -53.72 32.78 52.99
C GLN A 572 -54.91 32.86 52.04
N PRO A 573 -56.00 33.58 52.38
CA PRO A 573 -57.08 33.82 51.44
C PRO A 573 -56.52 34.58 50.23
N ALA A 574 -56.73 34.03 49.04
CA ALA A 574 -56.42 34.70 47.79
C ALA A 574 -57.07 36.09 47.79
N GLN A 575 -56.23 37.15 47.85
CA GLN A 575 -56.69 38.50 47.57
C GLN A 575 -57.19 38.55 46.12
N PRO A 576 -58.31 39.24 45.85
CA PRO A 576 -58.86 39.32 44.49
C PRO A 576 -57.85 40.03 43.56
N PRO A 577 -57.54 39.48 42.38
CA PRO A 577 -56.60 40.09 41.46
C PRO A 577 -57.23 41.33 40.85
N VAL A 578 -56.69 42.50 41.18
CA VAL A 578 -56.97 43.74 40.46
C VAL A 578 -56.26 43.65 39.10
N HIS A 579 -57.03 43.48 38.04
CA HIS A 579 -56.66 43.52 36.61
C HIS A 579 -55.36 42.81 36.21
N GLN A 580 -55.38 41.48 36.11
CA GLN A 580 -54.37 40.74 35.34
C GLN A 580 -55.07 39.71 34.46
N SER A 581 -54.98 39.93 33.15
CA SER A 581 -55.42 39.02 32.09
C SER A 581 -54.93 37.60 32.36
N ALA A 582 -55.80 36.61 32.17
CA ALA A 582 -55.57 35.19 32.41
C ALA A 582 -54.14 34.73 32.03
N ARG A 583 -53.26 34.64 33.03
CA ARG A 583 -51.85 34.25 32.83
C ARG A 583 -51.74 32.74 32.92
N ALA A 584 -51.22 32.18 31.84
CA ALA A 584 -51.01 30.76 31.60
C ALA A 584 -50.07 30.07 32.62
N TYR A 585 -49.18 30.82 33.28
CA TYR A 585 -48.21 30.31 34.25
C TYR A 585 -48.05 31.35 35.37
N ALA A 586 -47.90 30.91 36.63
CA ALA A 586 -47.78 31.81 37.78
C ALA A 586 -46.41 32.52 37.80
N ASP A 587 -46.41 33.85 37.86
CA ASP A 587 -45.20 34.65 38.05
C ASP A 587 -44.50 34.26 39.37
N ALA A 588 -43.16 34.38 39.43
CA ALA A 588 -42.41 34.07 40.65
C ALA A 588 -42.71 35.11 41.73
N SER A 589 -43.13 34.64 42.92
CA SER A 589 -43.40 35.55 44.02
C SER A 589 -42.13 35.81 44.84
N PRO A 590 -41.76 37.08 45.10
CA PRO A 590 -40.59 37.43 45.91
C PRO A 590 -40.77 37.08 47.41
N THR A 591 -42.01 36.81 47.85
CA THR A 591 -42.33 36.45 49.24
C THR A 591 -42.41 34.94 49.46
N ASN A 592 -42.39 34.13 48.40
CA ASN A 592 -42.42 32.68 48.48
C ASN A 592 -41.01 32.10 48.59
N VAL A 593 -40.75 31.37 49.68
CA VAL A 593 -39.44 30.76 49.97
C VAL A 593 -39.03 29.74 48.91
N GLU A 594 -39.96 28.99 48.33
CA GLU A 594 -39.64 27.98 47.30
C GLU A 594 -39.25 28.62 45.97
N ASP A 595 -39.94 29.68 45.55
CA ASP A 595 -39.61 30.43 44.34
C ASP A 595 -38.24 31.12 44.48
N ALA A 596 -37.98 31.71 45.64
CA ALA A 596 -36.69 32.31 45.99
C ALA A 596 -35.54 31.29 45.98
N TYR A 597 -35.75 30.12 46.58
CA TYR A 597 -34.78 29.04 46.58
C TYR A 597 -34.49 28.53 45.16
N ASN A 598 -35.54 28.30 44.36
CA ASN A 598 -35.41 27.83 42.99
C ASN A 598 -34.74 28.88 42.08
N ALA A 599 -34.99 30.17 42.30
CA ALA A 599 -34.30 31.25 41.62
C ALA A 599 -32.81 31.30 41.98
N LEU A 600 -32.46 31.20 43.27
CA LEU A 600 -31.07 31.12 43.72
C LEU A 600 -30.36 29.89 43.16
N LYS A 601 -31.01 28.71 43.21
CA LYS A 601 -30.52 27.45 42.64
C LYS A 601 -30.22 27.61 41.15
N THR A 602 -31.14 28.21 40.39
CA THR A 602 -30.98 28.47 38.95
C THR A 602 -29.80 29.42 38.69
N TYR A 603 -29.72 30.53 39.43
CA TYR A 603 -28.61 31.49 39.30
C TYR A 603 -27.24 30.84 39.54
N LEU A 604 -27.14 29.98 40.56
CA LEU A 604 -25.91 29.24 40.85
C LEU A 604 -25.58 28.20 39.77
N MET A 605 -26.57 27.51 39.21
CA MET A 605 -26.35 26.57 38.09
C MET A 605 -25.86 27.29 36.82
N LEU A 606 -26.35 28.51 36.55
CA LEU A 606 -25.88 29.31 35.42
C LEU A 606 -24.46 29.88 35.63
N ALA A 607 -24.04 30.06 36.88
CA ALA A 607 -22.67 30.46 37.21
C ALA A 607 -21.69 29.27 37.21
N ASP A 608 -22.11 28.13 37.74
CA ASP A 608 -21.34 26.90 37.83
C ASP A 608 -22.11 25.70 37.21
N PRO A 609 -21.78 25.34 35.96
CA PRO A 609 -22.43 24.25 35.25
C PRO A 609 -22.22 22.86 35.87
N SER A 610 -21.29 22.68 36.80
CA SER A 610 -21.04 21.38 37.43
C SER A 610 -22.25 20.83 38.21
N HIS A 611 -23.13 21.72 38.66
CA HIS A 611 -24.37 21.38 39.37
C HIS A 611 -25.61 21.53 38.48
N ALA A 612 -25.46 21.69 37.16
CA ALA A 612 -26.58 21.98 36.26
C ALA A 612 -27.54 20.80 36.08
N GLU A 613 -28.79 20.98 36.51
CA GLU A 613 -29.87 20.01 36.31
C GLU A 613 -30.73 20.41 35.11
N ARG A 614 -30.68 19.64 34.01
CA ARG A 614 -31.38 19.97 32.75
C ARG A 614 -32.89 20.20 32.93
N GLY A 615 -33.56 19.38 33.74
CA GLY A 615 -34.99 19.51 33.98
C GLY A 615 -35.37 20.79 34.72
N HIS A 616 -34.63 21.12 35.80
CA HIS A 616 -34.80 22.35 36.58
C HIS A 616 -34.51 23.59 35.73
N LEU A 617 -33.40 23.59 34.99
CA LEU A 617 -33.04 24.70 34.10
C LEU A 617 -34.07 24.92 32.99
N ASN A 618 -34.60 23.86 32.38
CA ASN A 618 -35.62 24.00 31.34
C ASN A 618 -36.88 24.74 31.86
N ASP A 619 -37.36 24.37 33.03
CA ASP A 619 -38.53 24.99 33.66
C ASP A 619 -38.25 26.46 34.05
N GLN A 620 -37.17 26.70 34.79
CA GLN A 620 -36.87 28.02 35.34
C GLN A 620 -36.41 29.01 34.25
N LEU A 621 -35.60 28.58 33.28
CA LEU A 621 -35.24 29.44 32.14
C LEU A 621 -36.48 29.85 31.35
N THR A 622 -37.42 28.94 31.10
CA THR A 622 -38.69 29.26 30.42
C THR A 622 -39.47 30.32 31.20
N ARG A 623 -39.58 30.16 32.53
CA ARG A 623 -40.29 31.08 33.42
C ARG A 623 -39.69 32.49 33.38
N PHE A 624 -38.37 32.61 33.54
CA PHE A 624 -37.68 33.91 33.63
C PHE A 624 -37.39 34.54 32.26
N TRP A 625 -37.42 33.78 31.16
CA TRP A 625 -37.18 34.32 29.82
C TRP A 625 -38.44 34.85 29.13
N ARG A 626 -39.61 34.24 29.40
CA ARG A 626 -40.88 34.56 28.71
C ARG A 626 -41.23 36.05 28.77
N GLY A 627 -41.11 36.68 29.95
CA GLY A 627 -41.47 38.10 30.10
C GLY A 627 -40.68 39.00 29.17
N TRP A 628 -39.38 38.72 29.03
CA TRP A 628 -38.50 39.42 28.09
C TRP A 628 -38.86 39.09 26.63
N LEU A 629 -39.12 37.83 26.30
CA LEU A 629 -39.54 37.44 24.94
C LEU A 629 -40.82 38.14 24.49
N GLU A 630 -41.84 38.23 25.35
CA GLU A 630 -43.11 38.91 25.04
C GLU A 630 -42.92 40.42 24.92
N ALA A 631 -42.05 41.04 25.73
CA ALA A 631 -41.72 42.45 25.63
C ALA A 631 -40.92 42.80 24.37
N ASN A 632 -40.10 41.87 23.88
CA ASN A 632 -39.19 42.06 22.75
C ASN A 632 -39.67 41.41 21.44
N ARG A 633 -40.87 40.83 21.39
CA ARG A 633 -41.41 40.10 20.21
C ARG A 633 -41.62 40.97 18.97
N GLY A 634 -41.83 42.28 19.13
CA GLY A 634 -42.16 43.18 18.03
C GLY A 634 -43.39 42.70 17.24
N THR A 635 -43.25 42.54 15.93
CA THR A 635 -44.29 42.06 15.01
C THR A 635 -44.38 40.53 14.89
N MET A 636 -43.52 39.79 15.59
CA MET A 636 -43.45 38.34 15.49
C MET A 636 -44.70 37.66 16.07
N PRO A 637 -45.30 36.67 15.37
CA PRO A 637 -46.39 35.87 15.91
C PRO A 637 -45.96 35.08 17.15
N ARG A 638 -46.81 35.06 18.18
CA ARG A 638 -46.52 34.43 19.48
C ARG A 638 -46.15 32.94 19.35
N GLU A 639 -46.87 32.19 18.53
CA GLU A 639 -46.59 30.77 18.28
C GLU A 639 -45.24 30.52 17.61
N GLN A 640 -44.78 31.43 16.75
CA GLN A 640 -43.47 31.32 16.11
C GLN A 640 -42.35 31.64 17.11
N MET A 641 -42.57 32.64 17.97
CA MET A 641 -41.63 32.99 19.03
C MET A 641 -41.45 31.85 20.03
N ILE A 642 -42.55 31.24 20.50
CA ILE A 642 -42.49 30.10 21.42
C ILE A 642 -41.75 28.91 20.79
N ARG A 643 -42.08 28.53 19.55
CA ARG A 643 -41.44 27.39 18.88
C ARG A 643 -39.95 27.59 18.61
N SER A 644 -39.51 28.83 18.37
CA SER A 644 -38.09 29.14 18.17
C SER A 644 -37.33 29.20 19.49
N ALA A 645 -37.95 29.78 20.52
CA ALA A 645 -37.42 29.79 21.88
C ALA A 645 -37.25 28.37 22.46
N GLU A 646 -38.25 27.51 22.32
CA GLU A 646 -38.19 26.11 22.78
C GLU A 646 -37.08 25.31 22.10
N ARG A 647 -36.91 25.47 20.78
CA ARG A 647 -35.84 24.82 20.02
C ARG A 647 -34.45 25.28 20.46
N LEU A 648 -34.26 26.60 20.59
CA LEU A 648 -33.01 27.19 21.05
C LEU A 648 -32.67 26.72 22.47
N MET A 649 -33.64 26.74 23.37
CA MET A 649 -33.45 26.30 24.76
C MET A 649 -33.11 24.81 24.84
N THR A 650 -33.85 23.96 24.11
CA THR A 650 -33.60 22.51 24.08
C THR A 650 -32.17 22.21 23.59
N PHE A 651 -31.74 22.87 22.51
CA PHE A 651 -30.41 22.71 21.96
C PHE A 651 -29.32 23.22 22.91
N HIS A 652 -29.51 24.41 23.50
CA HIS A 652 -28.59 24.98 24.47
C HIS A 652 -28.41 24.09 25.71
N LEU A 653 -29.50 23.53 26.25
CA LEU A 653 -29.47 22.64 27.42
C LEU A 653 -28.86 21.26 27.12
N ALA A 654 -28.94 20.80 25.87
CA ALA A 654 -28.24 19.58 25.44
C ALA A 654 -26.70 19.74 25.56
N GLN A 655 -26.19 20.98 25.45
CA GLN A 655 -24.76 21.30 25.42
C GLN A 655 -24.19 21.85 26.75
N VAL A 656 -24.86 21.65 27.89
CA VAL A 656 -24.39 22.10 29.23
C VAL A 656 -22.98 21.63 29.59
N GLY A 657 -22.54 20.50 29.05
CA GLY A 657 -21.19 19.96 29.30
C GLY A 657 -20.08 20.62 28.47
N ASP A 658 -20.40 21.54 27.57
CA ASP A 658 -19.41 22.22 26.74
C ASP A 658 -18.60 23.25 27.54
N PRO A 659 -17.26 23.29 27.45
CA PRO A 659 -16.45 24.28 28.15
C PRO A 659 -16.81 25.74 27.81
N SER A 660 -17.30 25.98 26.59
CA SER A 660 -17.69 27.29 26.08
C SER A 660 -19.13 27.70 26.42
N TRP A 661 -19.86 26.85 27.17
CA TRP A 661 -21.23 27.13 27.59
C TRP A 661 -21.32 28.46 28.37
N PRO A 662 -22.28 29.35 28.03
CA PRO A 662 -22.29 30.71 28.54
C PRO A 662 -22.63 30.77 30.03
N ARG A 663 -21.70 31.31 30.83
CA ARG A 663 -21.83 31.43 32.29
C ARG A 663 -22.24 32.84 32.71
N VAL A 664 -22.99 32.91 33.80
CA VAL A 664 -23.33 34.16 34.49
C VAL A 664 -22.21 34.50 35.47
N GLU A 665 -21.85 35.79 35.53
CA GLU A 665 -20.92 36.28 36.54
C GLU A 665 -21.61 36.36 37.90
N GLN A 666 -21.07 35.68 38.89
CA GLN A 666 -21.69 35.56 40.20
C GLN A 666 -21.48 36.84 41.03
N LYS A 667 -22.58 37.54 41.36
CA LYS A 667 -22.57 38.62 42.36
C LYS A 667 -22.53 38.05 43.77
N LEU A 668 -21.33 37.87 44.31
CA LEU A 668 -21.10 37.20 45.61
C LEU A 668 -21.95 37.80 46.76
N ALA A 669 -22.01 39.13 46.87
CA ALA A 669 -22.80 39.79 47.91
C ALA A 669 -24.31 39.49 47.83
N LEU A 670 -24.87 39.43 46.62
CA LEU A 670 -26.27 39.08 46.40
C LEU A 670 -26.55 37.64 46.83
N VAL A 671 -25.67 36.72 46.42
CA VAL A 671 -25.77 35.29 46.73
C VAL A 671 -25.65 35.04 48.24
N ASP A 672 -24.70 35.68 48.92
CA ASP A 672 -24.49 35.46 50.35
C ASP A 672 -25.65 36.03 51.18
N THR A 673 -26.17 37.20 50.80
CA THR A 673 -27.36 37.79 51.44
C THR A 673 -28.59 36.91 51.23
N ALA A 674 -28.80 36.42 50.00
CA ALA A 674 -29.91 35.52 49.69
C ALA A 674 -29.81 34.19 50.45
N ARG A 675 -28.60 33.61 50.53
CA ARG A 675 -28.34 32.42 51.34
C ARG A 675 -28.66 32.65 52.81
N GLU A 676 -28.22 33.77 53.39
CA GLU A 676 -28.45 34.04 54.81
C GLU A 676 -29.93 34.26 55.13
N ASN A 677 -30.64 35.01 54.29
CA ASN A 677 -32.09 35.21 54.43
C ASN A 677 -32.87 33.90 54.32
N LEU A 678 -32.54 33.05 53.34
CA LEU A 678 -33.16 31.73 53.19
C LEU A 678 -32.81 30.80 54.37
N ARG A 679 -31.55 30.77 54.81
CA ARG A 679 -31.13 30.01 56.01
C ARG A 679 -31.87 30.46 57.26
N ARG A 680 -32.11 31.76 57.44
CA ARG A 680 -32.85 32.29 58.59
C ARG A 680 -34.28 31.73 58.64
N VAL A 681 -34.95 31.67 57.49
CA VAL A 681 -36.30 31.10 57.38
C VAL A 681 -36.27 29.58 57.58
N VAL A 682 -35.30 28.88 56.99
CA VAL A 682 -35.13 27.42 57.13
C VAL A 682 -34.76 27.02 58.57
N ARG A 683 -33.95 27.81 59.29
CA ARG A 683 -33.63 27.59 60.71
C ARG A 683 -34.86 27.77 61.62
N GLY A 684 -35.83 28.59 61.20
CA GLY A 684 -37.10 28.80 61.90
C GLY A 684 -38.15 27.71 61.65
N MET A 685 -37.93 26.80 60.69
CA MET A 685 -38.84 25.68 60.39
C MET A 685 -38.59 24.49 61.34
N PRO A 686 -39.65 23.85 61.87
CA PRO A 686 -39.54 22.54 62.52
C PRO A 686 -38.84 21.51 61.63
N ALA A 687 -38.08 20.58 62.21
CA ALA A 687 -37.31 19.57 61.46
C ALA A 687 -38.20 18.73 60.53
N ARG A 688 -39.40 18.38 60.99
CA ARG A 688 -40.42 17.70 60.18
C ARG A 688 -40.80 18.45 58.90
N ASP A 689 -41.01 19.76 59.00
CA ASP A 689 -41.46 20.58 57.86
C ASP A 689 -40.32 20.75 56.84
N ARG A 690 -39.06 20.81 57.30
CA ARG A 690 -37.88 20.80 56.43
C ARG A 690 -37.73 19.50 55.66
N VAL A 691 -37.80 18.36 56.35
CA VAL A 691 -37.72 17.03 55.73
C VAL A 691 -38.84 16.85 54.71
N TYR A 692 -40.06 17.26 55.05
CA TYR A 692 -41.21 17.19 54.15
C TYR A 692 -41.01 18.07 52.90
N ALA A 693 -40.55 19.32 53.07
CA ALA A 693 -40.24 20.21 51.96
C ALA A 693 -39.13 19.65 51.06
N GLU A 694 -38.12 18.99 51.62
CA GLU A 694 -37.05 18.33 50.87
C GLU A 694 -37.57 17.15 50.02
N ILE A 695 -38.42 16.28 50.60
CA ILE A 695 -39.08 15.19 49.86
C ILE A 695 -39.91 15.77 48.70
N ARG A 696 -40.64 16.87 48.94
CA ARG A 696 -41.42 17.54 47.90
C ARG A 696 -40.53 18.11 46.79
N ALA A 697 -39.46 18.81 47.13
CA ALA A 697 -38.54 19.40 46.16
C ALA A 697 -37.86 18.32 45.29
N ARG A 698 -37.38 17.23 45.91
CA ARG A 698 -36.80 16.09 45.18
C ARG A 698 -37.83 15.42 44.28
N ALA A 699 -39.08 15.29 44.72
CA ALA A 699 -40.17 14.79 43.90
C ALA A 699 -40.47 15.72 42.70
N ALA A 700 -40.42 17.04 42.88
CA ALA A 700 -40.71 18.02 41.81
C ALA A 700 -39.68 17.96 40.68
N THR A 701 -38.42 17.66 41.00
CA THR A 701 -37.36 17.46 39.99
C THR A 701 -37.49 16.13 39.23
N ARG A 702 -38.01 15.09 39.88
CA ARG A 702 -38.13 13.74 39.32
C ARG A 702 -39.39 13.54 38.49
N PHE A 703 -40.47 14.25 38.83
CA PHE A 703 -41.77 14.11 38.18
C PHE A 703 -42.19 15.44 37.54
N PRO A 704 -42.35 15.48 36.20
CA PRO A 704 -42.76 16.69 35.50
C PRO A 704 -44.17 17.13 35.94
N ALA A 705 -44.41 18.45 35.88
CA ALA A 705 -45.73 19.02 36.18
C ALA A 705 -46.84 18.40 35.32
N MET A 706 -47.99 18.15 35.94
CA MET A 706 -49.18 17.63 35.30
C MET A 706 -49.99 18.81 34.75
N THR A 707 -50.04 18.92 33.42
CA THR A 707 -50.84 19.94 32.72
C THR A 707 -52.13 19.32 32.20
N VAL A 708 -53.14 20.16 31.95
CA VAL A 708 -54.41 19.74 31.36
C VAL A 708 -54.20 19.02 30.02
N GLY A 709 -53.30 19.54 29.17
CA GLY A 709 -52.96 18.89 27.89
C GLY A 709 -52.38 17.48 28.05
N ARG A 710 -51.63 17.21 29.13
CA ARG A 710 -51.08 15.88 29.42
C ARG A 710 -52.12 14.90 29.97
N ILE A 711 -53.15 15.41 30.66
CA ILE A 711 -54.25 14.60 31.18
C ILE A 711 -55.16 14.12 30.03
N VAL A 712 -55.45 15.03 29.09
CA VAL A 712 -56.39 14.80 27.99
C VAL A 712 -55.75 14.03 26.81
N GLY A 713 -54.43 14.14 26.62
CA GLY A 713 -53.71 13.41 25.57
C GLY A 713 -53.72 14.11 24.21
N GLU A 714 -52.96 13.57 23.23
CA GLU A 714 -52.73 14.22 21.92
C GLU A 714 -54.00 14.36 21.05
N GLN A 715 -55.02 13.51 21.27
CA GLN A 715 -56.21 13.46 20.42
C GLN A 715 -57.13 14.68 20.59
N ASP A 716 -57.25 15.23 21.80
CA ASP A 716 -58.14 16.37 22.08
C ASP A 716 -57.37 17.65 22.49
N ALA A 717 -56.05 17.67 22.32
CA ALA A 717 -55.18 18.81 22.61
C ALA A 717 -55.54 20.09 21.83
N ALA A 718 -56.24 19.95 20.69
CA ALA A 718 -56.70 21.08 19.88
C ALA A 718 -57.88 21.86 20.49
N VAL A 719 -58.69 21.20 21.33
CA VAL A 719 -59.95 21.73 21.92
C VAL A 719 -59.71 22.44 23.25
N VAL A 720 -58.59 22.12 23.90
CA VAL A 720 -58.20 22.56 25.26
C VAL A 720 -57.29 23.78 25.17
N GLN A 721 -57.68 24.92 25.76
CA GLN A 721 -56.84 26.09 25.94
C GLN A 721 -56.65 26.42 27.42
N GLY A 722 -55.67 25.81 28.09
CA GLY A 722 -55.40 26.10 29.49
C GLY A 722 -54.07 25.50 29.95
N SER A 723 -53.38 26.19 30.86
CA SER A 723 -51.97 25.93 31.22
C SER A 723 -51.75 25.85 32.73
N HIS A 724 -52.84 25.68 33.49
CA HIS A 724 -52.73 25.36 34.90
C HIS A 724 -52.00 24.02 35.06
N ALA A 725 -50.84 24.09 35.73
CA ALA A 725 -49.94 22.97 35.91
C ALA A 725 -49.91 22.64 37.40
N ILE A 726 -50.35 21.43 37.74
CA ILE A 726 -50.21 20.90 39.10
C ILE A 726 -48.82 20.27 39.19
N SER A 727 -48.07 20.53 40.26
CA SER A 727 -46.76 19.93 40.44
C SER A 727 -46.82 18.40 40.32
N GLY A 728 -45.85 17.82 39.61
CA GLY A 728 -45.76 16.38 39.39
C GLY A 728 -45.64 15.58 40.69
N THR A 729 -45.21 16.25 41.77
CA THR A 729 -45.14 15.73 43.14
C THR A 729 -46.43 15.11 43.63
N PHE A 730 -47.57 15.68 43.23
CA PHE A 730 -48.89 15.31 43.76
C PHE A 730 -49.63 14.29 42.89
N THR A 731 -48.93 13.67 41.94
CA THR A 731 -49.49 12.64 41.05
C THR A 731 -49.51 11.26 41.72
N ARG A 732 -50.34 10.34 41.20
CA ARG A 732 -50.33 8.94 41.64
C ARG A 732 -48.98 8.27 41.36
N GLU A 733 -48.36 8.63 40.24
CA GLU A 733 -47.05 8.10 39.84
C GLU A 733 -45.94 8.52 40.82
N ALA A 734 -45.88 9.81 41.19
CA ALA A 734 -44.92 10.31 42.16
C ALA A 734 -45.07 9.65 43.55
N TRP A 735 -46.31 9.44 43.99
CA TRP A 735 -46.61 8.71 45.21
C TRP A 735 -46.04 7.30 45.21
N GLY A 736 -46.35 6.51 44.17
CA GLY A 736 -45.95 5.11 44.08
C GLY A 736 -44.46 4.88 43.83
N LYS A 737 -43.81 5.74 43.04
CA LYS A 737 -42.41 5.54 42.63
C LYS A 737 -41.38 6.19 43.54
N TYR A 738 -41.77 7.16 44.38
CA TYR A 738 -40.81 7.92 45.17
C TYR A 738 -41.34 8.37 46.54
N VAL A 739 -42.43 9.14 46.59
CA VAL A 739 -42.81 9.87 47.82
C VAL A 739 -43.10 8.92 48.99
N ALA A 740 -43.86 7.84 48.77
CA ALA A 740 -44.18 6.88 49.83
C ALA A 740 -42.92 6.17 50.37
N GLY A 741 -41.99 5.79 49.48
CA GLY A 741 -40.72 5.18 49.87
C GLY A 741 -39.79 6.14 50.60
N ALA A 742 -39.72 7.39 50.13
CA ALA A 742 -38.92 8.44 50.77
C ALA A 742 -39.42 8.74 52.18
N ILE A 743 -40.73 8.90 52.39
CA ILE A 743 -41.31 9.15 53.72
C ILE A 743 -40.97 8.00 54.69
N ARG A 744 -41.07 6.74 54.25
CA ARG A 744 -40.71 5.57 55.06
C ARG A 744 -39.22 5.49 55.38
N GLU A 745 -38.37 5.93 54.46
CA GLU A 745 -36.93 5.96 54.68
C GLU A 745 -36.55 7.01 55.72
N VAL A 746 -37.13 8.21 55.65
CA VAL A 746 -36.81 9.28 56.61
C VAL A 746 -37.44 9.07 57.99
N SER A 747 -38.56 8.33 58.07
CA SER A 747 -39.13 7.98 59.37
C SER A 747 -38.27 6.96 60.15
N ALA A 748 -37.44 6.18 59.45
CA ALA A 748 -36.61 5.12 60.03
C ALA A 748 -35.11 5.45 60.14
N LYS A 749 -34.60 6.47 59.43
CA LYS A 749 -33.18 6.83 59.39
C LYS A 749 -32.97 8.34 59.50
N GLU A 750 -31.87 8.73 60.15
CA GLU A 750 -31.41 10.13 60.20
C GLU A 750 -31.11 10.65 58.79
N LEU A 751 -31.69 11.79 58.41
CA LEU A 751 -31.41 12.43 57.12
C LEU A 751 -30.22 13.38 57.26
N GLN A 752 -29.11 13.03 56.62
CA GLN A 752 -28.02 13.97 56.38
C GLN A 752 -28.17 14.54 54.99
N SER A 753 -28.67 15.77 54.89
CA SER A 753 -28.77 16.50 53.62
C SER A 753 -27.74 17.63 53.59
N THR A 754 -26.85 17.56 52.61
CA THR A 754 -25.94 18.65 52.26
C THR A 754 -26.57 19.43 51.12
N ASP A 755 -27.13 20.59 51.43
CA ASP A 755 -27.63 21.50 50.41
C ASP A 755 -26.48 22.36 49.89
N TRP A 756 -26.06 22.08 48.65
CA TRP A 756 -25.00 22.82 47.98
C TRP A 756 -25.42 24.26 47.63
N VAL A 757 -26.73 24.52 47.47
CA VAL A 757 -27.29 25.85 47.17
C VAL A 757 -27.13 26.76 48.38
N LEU A 758 -27.60 26.31 49.56
CA LEU A 758 -27.49 27.06 50.81
C LEU A 758 -26.17 26.83 51.55
N LYS A 759 -25.26 25.97 51.05
CA LYS A 759 -24.01 25.57 51.74
C LYS A 759 -24.25 25.23 53.21
N THR A 760 -25.32 24.50 53.49
CA THR A 760 -25.71 24.09 54.84
C THR A 760 -25.75 22.58 54.90
N ALA A 761 -25.17 22.00 55.94
CA ALA A 761 -25.37 20.60 56.28
C ALA A 761 -26.42 20.55 57.40
N SER A 762 -27.63 20.08 57.08
CA SER A 762 -28.66 19.79 58.06
C SER A 762 -28.53 18.32 58.49
N ARG A 763 -28.52 18.11 59.80
CA ARG A 763 -28.76 16.81 60.43
C ARG A 763 -30.13 16.90 61.07
N ASP A 764 -31.15 16.44 60.36
CA ASP A 764 -32.52 16.45 60.83
C ASP A 764 -32.87 15.05 61.33
N ASP A 765 -32.70 14.84 62.64
CA ASP A 765 -33.07 13.60 63.32
C ASP A 765 -34.53 13.68 63.80
N LEU A 766 -35.43 13.12 63.01
CA LEU A 766 -36.86 13.06 63.35
C LEU A 766 -37.17 12.05 64.46
N THR A 767 -36.24 11.15 64.82
CA THR A 767 -36.48 10.14 65.86
C THR A 767 -36.68 10.76 67.25
N LEU A 768 -36.27 12.02 67.43
CA LEU A 768 -36.48 12.82 68.62
C LEU A 768 -37.92 13.36 68.76
N GLU A 769 -38.73 13.35 67.69
CA GLU A 769 -40.11 13.85 67.69
C GLU A 769 -41.18 12.76 67.96
N GLY A 770 -40.84 11.46 67.85
CA GLY A 770 -41.79 10.36 68.10
C GLY A 770 -41.34 9.00 67.56
N SER A 771 -42.24 8.00 67.60
CA SER A 771 -41.96 6.69 66.99
C SER A 771 -41.94 6.75 65.46
N PRO A 772 -41.17 5.90 64.76
CA PRO A 772 -41.10 5.87 63.30
C PRO A 772 -42.47 5.79 62.61
N GLU A 773 -43.39 4.99 63.15
CA GLU A 773 -44.75 4.84 62.62
C GLU A 773 -45.59 6.13 62.76
N GLN A 774 -45.40 6.87 63.86
CA GLN A 774 -46.09 8.13 64.09
C GLN A 774 -45.57 9.23 63.15
N ILE A 775 -44.25 9.27 62.93
CA ILE A 775 -43.59 10.22 62.01
C ILE A 775 -44.04 9.93 60.57
N GLU A 776 -44.03 8.67 60.13
CA GLU A 776 -44.53 8.27 58.81
C GLU A 776 -45.99 8.70 58.64
N LYS A 777 -46.87 8.40 59.60
CA LYS A 777 -48.29 8.77 59.53
C LYS A 777 -48.49 10.28 59.42
N ASN A 778 -47.72 11.08 60.17
CA ASN A 778 -47.80 12.54 60.14
C ASN A 778 -47.33 13.12 58.80
N LEU A 779 -46.19 12.65 58.27
CA LEU A 779 -45.67 13.08 56.98
C LEU A 779 -46.61 12.68 55.82
N VAL A 780 -47.22 11.49 55.89
CA VAL A 780 -48.25 11.06 54.93
C VAL A 780 -49.49 11.95 55.02
N ALA A 781 -49.94 12.31 56.23
CA ALA A 781 -51.09 13.21 56.41
C ALA A 781 -50.81 14.61 55.82
N MET A 782 -49.61 15.16 56.06
CA MET A 782 -49.16 16.42 55.44
C MET A 782 -49.16 16.34 53.91
N TYR A 783 -48.61 15.27 53.35
CA TYR A 783 -48.62 15.05 51.89
C TYR A 783 -50.03 14.96 51.31
N LEU A 784 -50.93 14.20 51.94
CA LEU A 784 -52.29 14.05 51.47
C LEU A 784 -53.10 15.34 51.59
N ALA A 785 -52.88 16.14 52.63
CA ALA A 785 -53.48 17.45 52.78
C ALA A 785 -53.02 18.42 51.69
N ASP A 786 -51.72 18.51 51.43
CA ASP A 786 -51.17 19.35 50.36
C ASP A 786 -51.61 18.87 48.98
N LYS A 787 -51.63 17.55 48.76
CA LYS A 787 -52.17 16.96 47.53
C LYS A 787 -53.63 17.35 47.34
N ALA A 788 -54.46 17.21 48.38
CA ALA A 788 -55.85 17.61 48.31
C ALA A 788 -56.00 19.10 48.02
N ALA A 789 -55.24 19.97 48.69
CA ALA A 789 -55.25 21.42 48.47
C ALA A 789 -54.80 21.80 47.05
N ALA A 790 -53.71 21.21 46.55
CA ALA A 790 -53.19 21.48 45.21
C ALA A 790 -54.16 21.07 44.10
N TRP A 791 -54.88 19.96 44.27
CA TRP A 791 -55.93 19.53 43.33
C TRP A 791 -57.27 20.28 43.55
N ALA A 792 -57.58 20.69 44.79
CA ALA A 792 -58.78 21.47 45.11
C ALA A 792 -58.69 22.93 44.67
N ALA A 793 -57.48 23.48 44.49
CA ALA A 793 -57.24 24.76 43.84
C ALA A 793 -57.77 24.81 42.39
N MET A 794 -58.23 23.67 41.84
CA MET A 794 -58.90 23.57 40.55
C MET A 794 -60.29 22.91 40.66
N PRO A 795 -61.35 23.64 41.06
CA PRO A 795 -62.70 23.11 41.03
C PRO A 795 -63.15 22.84 39.58
N LEU A 796 -63.86 21.72 39.34
CA LEU A 796 -64.27 21.25 38.00
C LEU A 796 -65.00 22.31 37.15
N HIS A 797 -65.76 23.20 37.78
CA HIS A 797 -66.50 24.27 37.09
C HIS A 797 -65.60 25.45 36.65
N GLN A 798 -64.58 25.80 37.44
CA GLN A 798 -63.55 26.76 37.03
C GLN A 798 -62.60 26.15 35.99
N TRP A 799 -62.37 24.83 36.06
CA TRP A 799 -61.62 24.06 35.06
C TRP A 799 -62.25 24.11 33.67
N LEU A 800 -63.57 23.88 33.54
CA LEU A 800 -64.26 23.95 32.25
C LEU A 800 -64.18 25.36 31.62
N ARG A 801 -64.39 26.40 32.43
CA ARG A 801 -64.31 27.82 32.01
C ARG A 801 -62.95 28.21 31.46
N ALA A 802 -61.88 27.65 32.01
CA ALA A 802 -60.51 28.02 31.66
C ALA A 802 -59.93 27.20 30.51
N VAL A 803 -60.68 26.25 29.94
CA VAL A 803 -60.15 25.22 29.03
C VAL A 803 -60.93 25.12 27.73
N VAL A 804 -62.25 25.36 27.73
CA VAL A 804 -63.10 25.22 26.52
C VAL A 804 -62.97 26.47 25.64
N LYS A 805 -62.57 26.28 24.37
CA LYS A 805 -62.39 27.37 23.39
C LYS A 805 -63.70 28.01 22.89
N ASP A 806 -64.83 27.32 22.98
CA ASP A 806 -66.12 27.75 22.43
C ASP A 806 -66.99 28.48 23.48
N PRO A 807 -67.24 29.80 23.33
CA PRO A 807 -68.08 30.56 24.26
C PRO A 807 -69.54 30.07 24.33
N GLY A 808 -70.07 29.47 23.27
CA GLY A 808 -71.47 29.04 23.20
C GLY A 808 -71.78 27.82 24.07
N GLN A 809 -70.83 26.88 24.16
CA GLN A 809 -70.97 25.68 25.02
C GLN A 809 -70.84 26.02 26.51
N MET A 810 -70.08 27.06 26.85
CA MET A 810 -69.92 27.52 28.24
C MET A 810 -71.18 28.19 28.78
N ALA A 811 -71.91 28.95 27.95
CA ALA A 811 -73.16 29.59 28.36
C ALA A 811 -74.24 28.58 28.77
N GLN A 812 -74.33 27.45 28.04
CA GLN A 812 -75.28 26.37 28.32
C GLN A 812 -74.92 25.61 29.62
N LEU A 813 -73.62 25.49 29.91
CA LEU A 813 -73.12 24.89 31.15
C LEU A 813 -73.37 25.80 32.36
N ASP A 814 -73.19 27.11 32.20
CA ASP A 814 -73.42 28.10 33.26
C ASP A 814 -74.92 28.22 33.64
N GLU A 815 -75.81 28.05 32.66
CA GLU A 815 -77.26 27.95 32.85
C GLU A 815 -77.65 26.67 33.62
N LEU A 816 -77.08 25.52 33.25
CA LEU A 816 -77.32 24.24 33.95
C LEU A 816 -76.77 24.21 35.38
N LEU A 817 -75.67 24.92 35.65
CA LEU A 817 -75.05 25.01 36.97
C LEU A 817 -75.65 26.11 37.86
N GLY A 818 -76.58 26.92 37.34
CA GLY A 818 -77.26 27.97 38.11
C GLY A 818 -76.34 29.08 38.61
N THR A 819 -75.18 29.28 37.97
CA THR A 819 -74.15 30.25 38.42
C THR A 819 -74.28 31.64 37.80
N VAL A 820 -75.32 31.85 36.98
CA VAL A 820 -75.68 33.17 36.46
C VAL A 820 -76.34 33.96 37.59
N ALA A 821 -75.70 35.04 38.03
CA ALA A 821 -76.34 36.01 38.90
C ALA A 821 -77.55 36.61 38.17
N ARG A 822 -78.76 36.40 38.71
CA ARG A 822 -79.94 37.16 38.26
C ARG A 822 -79.64 38.65 38.47
N GLU A 823 -79.70 39.44 37.41
CA GLU A 823 -79.80 40.89 37.54
C GLU A 823 -81.02 41.22 38.41
N PRO A 824 -80.95 42.22 39.31
CA PRO A 824 -82.11 42.63 40.08
C PRO A 824 -83.15 43.21 39.12
N GLU A 825 -84.35 42.62 39.09
CA GLU A 825 -85.52 43.20 38.44
C GLU A 825 -85.81 44.58 39.06
N ASN A 826 -85.85 45.61 38.20
CA ASN A 826 -86.55 46.87 38.46
C ASN A 826 -87.90 46.83 37.75
#